data_AF-W7XKD6-F1
#
_entry.id   AF-W7XKD6-F1
#
_cell.length_a   1.000
_cell.length_b   1.000
_cell.length_c   1.000
_cell.angle_alpha   90.00
_cell.angle_beta   90.00
_cell.angle_gamma   90.00
#
_symmetry.space_group_name_H-M   'P 1'
#
loop_
_entity.id
_entity.type
_entity.pdbx_description
1 polymer ?
#
loop_
_entity_poly.entity_id
_entity_poly.type
_entity_poly.pdbx_seq_one_letter_code
_entity_poly.pdbx_strand_id
1 'polypeptide(L)'
;MQEGQIILSDNDFTNINIQPAVYIQAKQIKLNSSSFKGNNYNQNSFQGGFLQIFTNYLAVIETNFINSLAENGAAMSINPNTKNANFTFINCLFQNLIALKNGAAVYIRQALNQTQMNFNNCTFNNILSQYGGCVYVAYPMNSLEIQYFYLVYPQITFQGCTSSHVYAQQGGYIFSQNANINLYNHTSLTNNPNNLSSINYIILQSLNQLSFLGEYIYLSQSYFTAEKINIYDHSAIQGRYYITQLNPVFLNAVTNSNVTIKKTEINSCQFLQSGFIQLIQSSLEISESNIKNLMFQQNGQRLMQTNINLQISTKFSAIIISQSQINLQKLLIYNTTCTHESCIGGAMLLENSGGSISSCNFIQNFCYGNGGALSILGLNQNLTIYNSVIMNNRAQKGNGGGISFIYDQNLFQLAILNSSISQNFAELGGGLHFEFQKLPLRNQYLAYLNNSILIQNQVSQFGGGIYYIGKKPYVNLQTEVSQNTAESPFGKDYFSQPKELSLNLQLSQHMFNYSFYWLNTGEKVYKIKNQVSGQKLPNIIFQMIDESGSIINNQYLQLAQAQQLDLQLNVNKAENMNNISFALVSSQKSFQFNNLYNLSNLIVIGQPGTSVFLNLTINGIQQKINNAYKIILQIQLRPCQRGEVYGKFIDQTQNQSKTYYECQKCKEGTYSLAYPSLKNTEIQCQKCIDFAECEGGDILNISEGFWRMNDQTDEVIECVNAPQNCLGGKGNNTCSKSHIGPLCENCDLKNNYSNISDYDCDYCGSPFINSLKILSLMTFYVTTNLKKKLQKQIFLYKKILFAKISADSVLNKLVQGISVNNNVQKSNKQLMDTSVLLKQVLNYFQIIVVLTTFQLKIPNMFVVSVDIIANPTTQILYSFQCFFYQLYLKTGLNMIYLQLIASVALPIILIIIFLVSGGIIYRKDPYRRPIYLYTSFLYCFIYFQPSIFNRSISLVTCRQIGKIYQIRDFNKFFKIIKTKRKNKLHFVQQLK
;
A
#
# COMPACT_ATOMS: atom_id res chain seq x y z
N MET A 1 53.09 27.20 -75.91
CA MET A 1 52.70 28.60 -75.57
C MET A 1 52.52 28.74 -74.06
N GLN A 2 53.62 28.69 -73.30
CA GLN A 2 53.59 28.35 -71.85
C GLN A 2 53.85 29.52 -70.86
N GLU A 3 53.99 30.77 -71.32
CA GLU A 3 54.38 31.88 -70.42
C GLU A 3 53.54 33.17 -70.51
N GLY A 4 52.47 33.19 -71.31
CA GLY A 4 51.66 34.42 -71.49
C GLY A 4 50.83 34.80 -70.26
N GLN A 5 50.84 36.10 -69.93
CA GLN A 5 49.86 36.76 -69.07
C GLN A 5 48.84 37.50 -69.95
N ILE A 6 47.54 37.37 -69.64
CA ILE A 6 46.48 38.10 -70.33
C ILE A 6 45.78 39.01 -69.31
N ILE A 7 45.63 40.29 -69.67
CA ILE A 7 44.94 41.29 -68.86
C ILE A 7 43.83 41.89 -69.70
N LEU A 8 42.58 41.78 -69.24
CA LEU A 8 41.43 42.50 -69.78
C LEU A 8 40.97 43.51 -68.71
N SER A 9 40.92 44.78 -69.05
CA SER A 9 40.51 45.86 -68.15
C SER A 9 39.54 46.80 -68.84
N ASP A 10 38.46 47.19 -68.16
CA ASP A 10 37.46 48.15 -68.64
C ASP A 10 36.78 47.76 -69.96
N ASN A 11 36.53 46.46 -70.16
CA ASN A 11 35.88 45.95 -71.36
C ASN A 11 34.38 45.71 -71.12
N ASP A 12 33.53 46.02 -72.11
CA ASP A 12 32.10 45.70 -72.09
C ASP A 12 31.76 44.77 -73.27
N PHE A 13 31.43 43.52 -72.95
CA PHE A 13 31.06 42.48 -73.90
C PHE A 13 29.54 42.29 -73.88
N THR A 14 28.83 42.82 -74.88
CA THR A 14 27.37 42.81 -74.95
C THR A 14 26.83 42.05 -76.17
N ASN A 15 25.65 41.45 -76.05
CA ASN A 15 24.93 40.77 -77.15
C ASN A 15 25.76 39.68 -77.84
N ILE A 16 26.36 38.84 -77.01
CA ILE A 16 27.20 37.75 -77.48
C ILE A 16 26.29 36.63 -78.00
N ASN A 17 26.32 36.42 -79.32
CA ASN A 17 25.61 35.32 -79.99
C ASN A 17 26.54 34.16 -80.41
N ILE A 18 27.77 34.11 -79.86
CA ILE A 18 28.82 33.14 -80.21
C ILE A 18 29.38 32.57 -78.90
N GLN A 19 29.59 31.25 -78.79
CA GLN A 19 30.08 30.61 -77.55
C GLN A 19 31.34 29.74 -77.71
N PRO A 20 32.30 29.79 -76.75
CA PRO A 20 32.35 30.74 -75.61
C PRO A 20 32.59 32.17 -76.13
N ALA A 21 32.10 33.19 -75.40
CA ALA A 21 32.31 34.59 -75.81
C ALA A 21 33.81 34.91 -75.95
N VAL A 22 34.59 34.35 -75.02
CA VAL A 22 36.04 34.47 -75.00
C VAL A 22 36.64 33.13 -74.56
N TYR A 23 37.48 32.55 -75.42
CA TYR A 23 38.32 31.38 -75.13
C TYR A 23 39.72 31.85 -74.79
N ILE A 24 40.24 31.50 -73.60
CA ILE A 24 41.55 31.95 -73.13
C ILE A 24 42.38 30.76 -72.63
N GLN A 25 43.59 30.60 -73.17
CA GLN A 25 44.60 29.67 -72.65
C GLN A 25 45.89 30.44 -72.31
N ALA A 26 46.15 30.64 -71.02
CA ALA A 26 47.29 31.41 -70.53
C ALA A 26 47.69 30.97 -69.12
N LYS A 27 48.94 31.21 -68.70
CA LYS A 27 49.41 30.84 -67.35
C LYS A 27 48.76 31.70 -66.26
N GLN A 28 48.59 32.99 -66.54
CA GLN A 28 47.97 33.96 -65.66
C GLN A 28 46.96 34.82 -66.43
N ILE A 29 45.78 35.01 -65.87
CA ILE A 29 44.71 35.83 -66.45
C ILE A 29 44.19 36.79 -65.39
N LYS A 30 44.07 38.07 -65.75
CA LYS A 30 43.48 39.12 -64.92
C LYS A 30 42.34 39.81 -65.67
N LEU A 31 41.15 39.81 -65.09
CA LEU A 31 39.98 40.55 -65.53
C LEU A 31 39.72 41.65 -64.51
N ASN A 32 39.65 42.91 -64.95
CA ASN A 32 39.42 44.05 -64.07
C ASN A 32 38.29 44.92 -64.62
N SER A 33 37.36 45.33 -63.76
CA SER A 33 36.34 46.35 -64.06
C SER A 33 35.60 46.12 -65.39
N SER A 34 35.35 44.85 -65.75
CA SER A 34 34.77 44.46 -67.04
C SER A 34 33.30 44.04 -66.89
N SER A 35 32.55 44.00 -67.98
CA SER A 35 31.13 43.67 -67.99
C SER A 35 30.83 42.69 -69.13
N PHE A 36 30.09 41.61 -68.82
CA PHE A 36 29.66 40.58 -69.76
C PHE A 36 28.13 40.46 -69.67
N LYS A 37 27.42 40.83 -70.74
CA LYS A 37 25.96 40.95 -70.74
C LYS A 37 25.32 40.31 -71.96
N GLY A 38 24.33 39.45 -71.74
CA GLY A 38 23.43 38.95 -72.77
C GLY A 38 24.06 37.88 -73.65
N ASN A 39 23.80 36.63 -73.28
CA ASN A 39 24.19 35.44 -74.02
C ASN A 39 23.04 34.42 -74.01
N ASN A 40 22.27 34.39 -75.11
CA ASN A 40 20.99 33.68 -75.20
C ASN A 40 21.08 32.36 -76.01
N TYR A 41 22.27 31.75 -76.12
CA TYR A 41 22.45 30.60 -77.01
C TYR A 41 21.93 29.28 -76.40
N ASN A 42 21.08 28.57 -77.14
CA ASN A 42 20.28 27.44 -76.66
C ASN A 42 20.64 26.09 -77.33
N GLN A 43 21.93 25.76 -77.49
CA GLN A 43 22.38 24.49 -78.08
C GLN A 43 23.23 23.63 -77.13
N ASN A 44 23.02 22.31 -77.22
CA ASN A 44 23.26 21.27 -76.20
C ASN A 44 24.72 20.79 -75.97
N SER A 45 25.77 21.61 -76.05
CA SER A 45 27.14 21.05 -75.96
C SER A 45 28.29 21.94 -75.45
N PHE A 46 28.03 23.10 -74.82
CA PHE A 46 29.09 24.10 -74.61
C PHE A 46 29.36 24.49 -73.15
N GLN A 47 30.65 24.65 -72.84
CA GLN A 47 31.19 25.05 -71.53
C GLN A 47 31.64 26.51 -71.56
N GLY A 48 31.31 27.31 -70.54
CA GLY A 48 31.82 28.67 -70.37
C GLY A 48 31.07 29.70 -71.20
N GLY A 49 29.82 29.98 -70.84
CA GLY A 49 28.91 30.86 -71.59
C GLY A 49 29.60 32.17 -72.00
N PHE A 50 30.08 32.95 -71.03
CA PHE A 50 30.98 34.06 -71.34
C PHE A 50 32.43 33.61 -71.52
N LEU A 51 32.98 32.89 -70.54
CA LEU A 51 34.41 32.61 -70.48
C LEU A 51 34.70 31.12 -70.40
N GLN A 52 35.55 30.63 -71.30
CA GLN A 52 36.18 29.31 -71.17
C GLN A 52 37.69 29.48 -71.01
N ILE A 53 38.21 29.09 -69.85
CA ILE A 53 39.55 29.47 -69.40
C ILE A 53 40.39 28.23 -69.07
N PHE A 54 41.61 28.17 -69.60
CA PHE A 54 42.64 27.20 -69.25
C PHE A 54 43.81 27.92 -68.60
N THR A 55 43.89 27.90 -67.26
CA THR A 55 44.88 28.67 -66.50
C THR A 55 45.18 28.09 -65.12
N ASN A 56 46.31 28.48 -64.54
CA ASN A 56 46.63 28.19 -63.14
C ASN A 56 46.39 29.38 -62.22
N TYR A 57 46.30 30.60 -62.75
CA TYR A 57 46.10 31.80 -61.96
C TYR A 57 45.04 32.68 -62.63
N LEU A 58 43.92 32.90 -61.95
CA LEU A 58 42.85 33.78 -62.40
C LEU A 58 42.57 34.83 -61.32
N ALA A 59 42.52 36.10 -61.70
CA ALA A 59 42.01 37.16 -60.85
C ALA A 59 40.91 37.91 -61.59
N VAL A 60 39.71 37.93 -61.02
CA VAL A 60 38.53 38.64 -61.55
C VAL A 60 38.11 39.67 -60.51
N ILE A 61 38.19 40.94 -60.87
CA ILE A 61 37.99 42.06 -59.94
C ILE A 61 36.93 42.98 -60.52
N GLU A 62 35.94 43.37 -59.72
CA GLU A 62 34.89 44.34 -60.06
C GLU A 62 34.20 44.05 -61.40
N THR A 63 33.99 42.77 -61.69
CA THR A 63 33.48 42.32 -62.99
C THR A 63 32.04 41.82 -62.88
N ASN A 64 31.21 42.18 -63.85
CA ASN A 64 29.78 41.84 -63.89
C ASN A 64 29.50 40.78 -64.95
N PHE A 65 28.76 39.73 -64.58
CA PHE A 65 28.27 38.68 -65.47
C PHE A 65 26.74 38.61 -65.38
N ILE A 66 26.05 38.99 -66.45
CA ILE A 66 24.59 39.18 -66.43
C ILE A 66 23.92 38.53 -67.64
N ASN A 67 22.86 37.75 -67.40
CA ASN A 67 22.02 37.10 -68.42
C ASN A 67 22.81 36.17 -69.34
N SER A 68 23.03 34.92 -68.90
CA SER A 68 23.71 33.90 -69.70
C SER A 68 23.07 32.52 -69.54
N LEU A 69 23.04 31.76 -70.64
CA LEU A 69 22.64 30.36 -70.70
C LEU A 69 23.81 29.52 -71.24
N ALA A 70 24.17 28.43 -70.56
CA ALA A 70 25.18 27.48 -71.05
C ALA A 70 24.90 26.04 -70.56
N GLU A 71 25.64 25.04 -71.06
CA GLU A 71 25.56 23.69 -70.50
C GLU A 71 26.27 23.62 -69.14
N ASN A 72 27.49 24.17 -69.06
CA ASN A 72 28.26 24.29 -67.81
C ASN A 72 28.91 25.67 -67.73
N GLY A 73 28.95 26.31 -66.57
CA GLY A 73 29.66 27.59 -66.43
C GLY A 73 29.02 28.72 -67.21
N ALA A 74 27.77 29.10 -66.93
CA ALA A 74 27.07 30.15 -67.69
C ALA A 74 27.81 31.49 -67.65
N ALA A 75 28.40 31.86 -66.51
CA ALA A 75 29.41 32.92 -66.49
C ALA A 75 30.79 32.40 -66.93
N MET A 76 31.33 31.39 -66.25
CA MET A 76 32.61 30.81 -66.69
C MET A 76 32.84 29.34 -66.41
N SER A 77 33.65 28.74 -67.28
CA SER A 77 34.25 27.42 -67.13
C SER A 77 35.76 27.54 -66.97
N ILE A 78 36.31 26.94 -65.92
CA ILE A 78 37.74 27.00 -65.58
C ILE A 78 38.33 25.59 -65.60
N ASN A 79 39.42 25.42 -66.35
CA ASN A 79 40.21 24.21 -66.40
C ASN A 79 41.61 24.49 -65.82
N PRO A 80 41.91 24.04 -64.59
CA PRO A 80 43.25 24.14 -64.02
C PRO A 80 44.23 23.25 -64.79
N ASN A 81 45.44 23.75 -65.05
CA ASN A 81 46.49 22.97 -65.69
C ASN A 81 47.43 22.27 -64.67
N THR A 82 47.34 22.64 -63.40
CA THR A 82 48.21 22.14 -62.31
C THR A 82 47.45 21.99 -61.01
N LYS A 83 48.03 21.20 -60.11
CA LYS A 83 47.52 20.93 -58.76
C LYS A 83 47.36 22.21 -57.92
N ASN A 84 48.32 23.14 -58.00
CA ASN A 84 48.35 24.38 -57.20
C ASN A 84 47.74 25.58 -57.94
N ALA A 85 46.57 25.43 -58.56
CA ALA A 85 45.90 26.54 -59.21
C ALA A 85 45.26 27.49 -58.18
N ASN A 86 45.23 28.79 -58.46
CA ASN A 86 44.66 29.82 -57.59
C ASN A 86 43.74 30.76 -58.38
N PHE A 87 42.47 30.82 -57.97
CA PHE A 87 41.44 31.61 -58.62
C PHE A 87 40.82 32.58 -57.61
N THR A 88 40.78 33.87 -57.94
CA THR A 88 40.31 34.93 -57.05
C THR A 88 39.24 35.77 -57.73
N PHE A 89 38.16 36.05 -57.00
CA PHE A 89 37.02 36.85 -57.42
C PHE A 89 36.76 37.90 -56.35
N ILE A 90 36.77 39.18 -56.71
CA ILE A 90 36.65 40.29 -55.76
C ILE A 90 35.61 41.27 -56.27
N ASN A 91 34.60 41.57 -55.45
CA ASN A 91 33.52 42.53 -55.77
C ASN A 91 32.80 42.22 -57.10
N CYS A 92 32.62 40.94 -57.43
CA CYS A 92 31.97 40.54 -58.69
C CYS A 92 30.46 40.35 -58.53
N LEU A 93 29.71 40.66 -59.58
CA LEU A 93 28.27 40.40 -59.67
C LEU A 93 27.97 39.25 -60.64
N PHE A 94 27.27 38.23 -60.15
CA PHE A 94 26.75 37.12 -60.95
C PHE A 94 25.22 37.16 -60.90
N GLN A 95 24.59 37.48 -62.03
CA GLN A 95 23.15 37.72 -62.07
C GLN A 95 22.46 37.04 -63.26
N ASN A 96 21.32 36.40 -63.01
CA ASN A 96 20.48 35.78 -64.05
C ASN A 96 21.26 34.76 -64.91
N LEU A 97 21.85 33.77 -64.25
CA LEU A 97 22.72 32.78 -64.89
C LEU A 97 22.06 31.40 -64.84
N ILE A 98 21.95 30.73 -65.99
CA ILE A 98 21.33 29.41 -66.11
C ILE A 98 22.33 28.43 -66.73
N ALA A 99 22.68 27.36 -66.00
CA ALA A 99 23.43 26.23 -66.55
C ALA A 99 22.53 24.99 -66.67
N LEU A 100 22.55 24.31 -67.82
CA LEU A 100 21.75 23.10 -68.01
C LEU A 100 22.26 21.91 -67.16
N LYS A 101 23.56 21.90 -66.82
CA LYS A 101 24.20 20.87 -66.00
C LYS A 101 24.90 21.47 -64.77
N ASN A 102 26.13 21.98 -64.90
CA ASN A 102 26.97 22.24 -63.73
C ASN A 102 27.40 23.70 -63.61
N GLY A 103 27.40 24.25 -62.39
CA GLY A 103 28.12 25.49 -62.05
C GLY A 103 27.67 26.71 -62.86
N ALA A 104 26.51 27.32 -62.60
CA ALA A 104 26.05 28.42 -63.45
C ALA A 104 26.90 29.69 -63.30
N ALA A 105 27.37 30.07 -62.10
CA ALA A 105 28.35 31.14 -61.98
C ALA A 105 29.75 30.64 -62.37
N VAL A 106 30.24 29.62 -61.68
CA VAL A 106 31.56 29.04 -61.93
C VAL A 106 31.47 27.52 -61.97
N TYR A 107 31.88 26.96 -63.11
CA TYR A 107 32.14 25.53 -63.26
C TYR A 107 33.65 25.30 -63.30
N ILE A 108 34.18 24.51 -62.37
CA ILE A 108 35.56 24.02 -62.45
C ILE A 108 35.58 22.58 -62.93
N ARG A 109 36.19 22.35 -64.09
CA ARG A 109 36.34 21.01 -64.64
C ARG A 109 37.49 20.31 -63.92
N GLN A 110 37.18 19.26 -63.15
CA GLN A 110 38.16 18.46 -62.42
C GLN A 110 39.06 19.32 -61.53
N ALA A 111 38.50 19.85 -60.44
CA ALA A 111 39.29 20.58 -59.46
C ALA A 111 40.44 19.70 -58.98
N LEU A 112 41.68 20.11 -59.26
CA LEU A 112 42.85 19.33 -58.87
C LEU A 112 43.16 19.56 -57.39
N ASN A 113 43.89 18.61 -56.84
CA ASN A 113 44.29 18.59 -55.45
C ASN A 113 45.10 19.86 -55.10
N GLN A 114 44.76 20.59 -54.03
CA GLN A 114 45.33 21.91 -53.65
C GLN A 114 44.91 23.13 -54.52
N THR A 115 43.92 23.00 -55.41
CA THR A 115 43.34 24.17 -56.08
C THR A 115 42.66 25.10 -55.07
N GLN A 116 42.96 26.39 -55.12
CA GLN A 116 42.36 27.42 -54.27
C GLN A 116 41.40 28.30 -55.09
N MET A 117 40.20 28.54 -54.57
CA MET A 117 39.22 29.44 -55.16
C MET A 117 38.66 30.36 -54.09
N ASN A 118 38.83 31.68 -54.25
CA ASN A 118 38.43 32.67 -53.24
C ASN A 118 37.45 33.68 -53.84
N PHE A 119 36.26 33.81 -53.26
CA PHE A 119 35.25 34.80 -53.59
C PHE A 119 35.12 35.80 -52.44
N ASN A 120 35.43 37.06 -52.71
CA ASN A 120 35.43 38.13 -51.71
C ASN A 120 34.41 39.20 -52.11
N ASN A 121 33.42 39.43 -51.25
CA ASN A 121 32.35 40.42 -51.43
C ASN A 121 31.60 40.28 -52.77
N CYS A 122 31.40 39.05 -53.24
CA CYS A 122 30.66 38.79 -54.48
C CYS A 122 29.15 38.66 -54.21
N THR A 123 28.35 39.01 -55.21
CA THR A 123 26.88 38.89 -55.15
C THR A 123 26.40 37.86 -56.17
N PHE A 124 25.60 36.90 -55.70
CA PHE A 124 25.00 35.83 -56.50
C PHE A 124 23.48 35.97 -56.50
N ASN A 125 22.89 36.39 -57.61
CA ASN A 125 21.46 36.61 -57.69
C ASN A 125 20.84 35.85 -58.86
N ASN A 126 19.69 35.20 -58.65
CA ASN A 126 18.90 34.60 -59.73
C ASN A 126 19.75 33.58 -60.53
N ILE A 127 20.19 32.52 -59.86
CA ILE A 127 21.10 31.52 -60.43
C ILE A 127 20.43 30.15 -60.44
N LEU A 128 20.54 29.42 -61.55
CA LEU A 128 19.93 28.11 -61.72
C LEU A 128 20.91 27.13 -62.36
N SER A 129 21.07 25.94 -61.80
CA SER A 129 21.74 24.82 -62.48
C SER A 129 21.11 23.46 -62.21
N GLN A 130 21.64 22.38 -62.79
CA GLN A 130 21.31 21.03 -62.33
C GLN A 130 22.11 20.69 -61.05
N TYR A 131 23.43 20.93 -61.06
CA TYR A 131 24.32 20.71 -59.93
C TYR A 131 25.17 21.96 -59.67
N GLY A 132 25.24 22.40 -58.42
CA GLY A 132 26.09 23.53 -58.01
C GLY A 132 25.65 24.83 -58.68
N GLY A 133 24.59 25.48 -58.19
CA GLY A 133 24.03 26.67 -58.86
C GLY A 133 25.08 27.78 -59.00
N CYS A 134 25.64 28.27 -57.89
CA CYS A 134 26.73 29.23 -57.98
C CYS A 134 28.03 28.52 -58.37
N VAL A 135 28.43 27.49 -57.61
CA VAL A 135 29.71 26.81 -57.81
C VAL A 135 29.52 25.30 -57.83
N TYR A 136 30.08 24.66 -58.84
CA TYR A 136 30.22 23.20 -58.90
C TYR A 136 31.68 22.80 -58.74
N VAL A 137 31.99 22.00 -57.72
CA VAL A 137 33.33 21.45 -57.48
C VAL A 137 33.23 19.95 -57.22
N ALA A 138 33.93 19.16 -58.02
CA ALA A 138 34.12 17.73 -57.77
C ALA A 138 35.58 17.36 -58.06
N TYR A 139 36.23 16.74 -57.07
CA TYR A 139 37.54 16.11 -57.25
C TYR A 139 37.37 14.58 -57.31
N PRO A 140 37.51 13.96 -58.49
CA PRO A 140 37.42 12.52 -58.63
C PRO A 140 38.66 11.84 -57.99
N MET A 141 38.44 11.04 -56.95
CA MET A 141 39.46 10.21 -56.31
C MET A 141 39.30 8.74 -56.73
N ASN A 142 40.41 8.03 -56.97
CA ASN A 142 40.37 6.58 -57.16
C ASN A 142 40.19 5.86 -55.81
N SER A 143 39.53 4.70 -55.80
CA SER A 143 39.15 3.98 -54.57
C SER A 143 40.32 3.56 -53.67
N LEU A 144 41.55 3.51 -54.18
CA LEU A 144 42.78 3.17 -53.43
C LEU A 144 43.41 4.38 -52.70
N GLU A 145 43.02 5.62 -53.01
CA GLU A 145 43.65 6.85 -52.47
C GLU A 145 42.91 7.45 -51.26
N ILE A 146 41.77 6.87 -50.87
CA ILE A 146 40.79 7.44 -49.93
C ILE A 146 41.31 7.49 -48.47
N GLN A 147 42.32 6.70 -48.08
CA GLN A 147 42.74 6.58 -46.67
C GLN A 147 43.83 7.55 -46.19
N TYR A 148 44.51 8.32 -47.07
CA TYR A 148 45.75 9.02 -46.68
C TYR A 148 45.80 10.55 -46.89
N PHE A 149 44.79 11.21 -47.48
CA PHE A 149 44.97 12.57 -47.99
C PHE A 149 43.86 13.57 -47.62
N TYR A 150 43.92 14.10 -46.39
CA TYR A 150 43.11 15.26 -45.98
C TYR A 150 43.74 16.61 -46.41
N LEU A 151 45.06 16.67 -46.60
CA LEU A 151 45.80 17.91 -46.91
C LEU A 151 45.79 18.32 -48.39
N VAL A 152 44.97 17.65 -49.20
CA VAL A 152 45.11 17.72 -50.66
C VAL A 152 43.80 18.03 -51.37
N TYR A 153 42.70 18.20 -50.66
CA TYR A 153 41.45 18.62 -51.29
C TYR A 153 41.52 20.06 -51.81
N PRO A 154 40.82 20.37 -52.92
CA PRO A 154 40.62 21.75 -53.36
C PRO A 154 39.93 22.56 -52.26
N GLN A 155 40.35 23.81 -52.08
CA GLN A 155 39.83 24.74 -51.10
C GLN A 155 39.03 25.85 -51.78
N ILE A 156 37.79 26.04 -51.36
CA ILE A 156 36.90 27.09 -51.85
C ILE A 156 36.48 27.95 -50.67
N THR A 157 36.78 29.24 -50.74
CA THR A 157 36.48 30.21 -49.69
C THR A 157 35.55 31.29 -50.22
N PHE A 158 34.47 31.57 -49.50
CA PHE A 158 33.59 32.71 -49.71
C PHE A 158 33.69 33.62 -48.50
N GLN A 159 33.93 34.90 -48.70
CA GLN A 159 34.08 35.88 -47.64
C GLN A 159 33.28 37.14 -47.96
N GLY A 160 32.31 37.48 -47.11
CA GLY A 160 31.49 38.69 -47.28
C GLY A 160 30.51 38.64 -48.45
N CYS A 161 30.23 37.45 -48.99
CA CYS A 161 29.36 37.28 -50.14
C CYS A 161 27.87 37.38 -49.77
N THR A 162 27.05 37.72 -50.77
CA THR A 162 25.59 37.73 -50.63
C THR A 162 24.94 36.83 -51.69
N SER A 163 23.82 36.20 -51.34
CA SER A 163 23.07 35.39 -52.30
C SER A 163 21.56 35.55 -52.18
N SER A 164 20.87 35.49 -53.32
CA SER A 164 19.41 35.45 -53.38
C SER A 164 18.93 34.70 -54.62
N HIS A 165 17.86 33.93 -54.46
CA HIS A 165 17.25 33.14 -55.54
C HIS A 165 18.26 32.23 -56.28
N VAL A 166 19.00 31.41 -55.55
CA VAL A 166 19.97 30.46 -56.12
C VAL A 166 19.49 29.02 -55.94
N TYR A 167 19.40 28.27 -57.04
CA TYR A 167 18.71 26.99 -57.08
C TYR A 167 19.47 25.95 -57.92
N ALA A 168 19.34 24.69 -57.54
CA ALA A 168 19.78 23.54 -58.33
C ALA A 168 18.97 22.28 -57.98
N GLN A 169 19.14 21.18 -58.72
CA GLN A 169 18.67 19.87 -58.27
C GLN A 169 19.51 19.38 -57.09
N GLN A 170 20.80 19.73 -57.02
CA GLN A 170 21.65 19.53 -55.86
C GLN A 170 22.63 20.70 -55.69
N GLY A 171 22.69 21.26 -54.48
CA GLY A 171 23.61 22.34 -54.13
C GLY A 171 23.35 23.66 -54.87
N GLY A 172 22.25 24.34 -54.58
CA GLY A 172 21.87 25.61 -55.23
C GLY A 172 22.93 26.72 -55.11
N TYR A 173 23.61 26.81 -53.98
CA TYR A 173 24.80 27.65 -53.84
C TYR A 173 26.05 26.87 -54.23
N ILE A 174 26.24 25.70 -53.63
CA ILE A 174 27.42 24.89 -53.90
C ILE A 174 27.10 23.40 -53.91
N PHE A 175 27.66 22.74 -54.92
CA PHE A 175 27.81 21.29 -54.96
C PHE A 175 29.27 20.95 -54.73
N SER A 176 29.53 20.08 -53.75
CA SER A 176 30.88 19.71 -53.35
C SER A 176 31.04 18.20 -53.20
N GLN A 177 32.05 17.66 -53.88
CA GLN A 177 32.55 16.31 -53.68
C GLN A 177 34.08 16.33 -53.51
N ASN A 178 34.58 15.78 -52.39
CA ASN A 178 36.00 15.78 -52.02
C ASN A 178 36.64 17.18 -51.99
N ALA A 179 36.00 18.16 -51.32
CA ALA A 179 36.53 19.53 -51.21
C ALA A 179 36.47 20.10 -49.79
N ASN A 180 37.26 21.15 -49.55
CA ASN A 180 37.24 21.98 -48.35
C ASN A 180 36.54 23.30 -48.66
N ILE A 181 35.37 23.52 -48.07
CA ILE A 181 34.51 24.67 -48.31
C ILE A 181 34.48 25.55 -47.06
N ASN A 182 34.79 26.83 -47.23
CA ASN A 182 34.77 27.83 -46.17
C ASN A 182 33.81 28.97 -46.54
N LEU A 183 32.88 29.30 -45.66
CA LEU A 183 31.86 30.33 -45.87
C LEU A 183 31.86 31.29 -44.67
N TYR A 184 32.35 32.51 -44.89
CA TYR A 184 32.59 33.52 -43.87
C TYR A 184 31.78 34.79 -44.14
N ASN A 185 31.11 35.32 -43.10
CA ASN A 185 30.36 36.58 -43.20
C ASN A 185 29.35 36.59 -44.37
N HIS A 186 28.67 35.47 -44.61
CA HIS A 186 27.77 35.31 -45.76
C HIS A 186 26.33 35.66 -45.38
N THR A 187 25.62 36.36 -46.26
CA THR A 187 24.18 36.61 -46.06
C THR A 187 23.38 36.06 -47.24
N SER A 188 22.47 35.13 -46.97
CA SER A 188 21.53 34.62 -47.95
C SER A 188 20.12 35.14 -47.67
N LEU A 189 19.59 35.91 -48.64
CA LEU A 189 18.27 36.52 -48.57
C LEU A 189 17.33 35.80 -49.54
N THR A 190 16.11 35.50 -49.08
CA THR A 190 14.96 35.20 -49.96
C THR A 190 15.24 34.11 -51.01
N ASN A 191 15.75 32.94 -50.62
CA ASN A 191 15.69 31.75 -51.48
C ASN A 191 14.33 31.09 -51.37
N ASN A 192 13.30 31.82 -51.80
CA ASN A 192 11.92 31.35 -51.81
C ASN A 192 11.43 31.34 -53.25
N PRO A 193 11.32 30.17 -53.89
CA PRO A 193 11.02 30.16 -55.30
C PRO A 193 9.55 30.55 -55.59
N ASN A 194 8.65 30.64 -54.60
CA ASN A 194 7.31 31.24 -54.78
C ASN A 194 7.37 32.75 -55.06
N ASN A 195 8.38 33.45 -54.53
CA ASN A 195 8.54 34.89 -54.71
C ASN A 195 9.09 35.26 -56.10
N LEU A 196 9.64 34.30 -56.85
CA LEU A 196 10.22 34.50 -58.18
C LEU A 196 9.23 34.97 -59.24
N SER A 197 7.94 34.64 -59.09
CA SER A 197 6.88 35.01 -60.03
C SER A 197 6.76 36.53 -60.24
N SER A 198 7.25 37.33 -59.30
CA SER A 198 7.31 38.78 -59.38
C SER A 198 8.62 39.35 -59.95
N ILE A 199 9.67 38.52 -60.10
CA ILE A 199 11.06 39.00 -60.29
C ILE A 199 11.70 38.56 -61.61
N ASN A 200 11.58 37.28 -62.03
CA ASN A 200 12.23 36.80 -63.27
C ASN A 200 11.50 35.59 -63.90
N TYR A 201 10.80 35.84 -65.02
CA TYR A 201 9.97 34.84 -65.71
C TYR A 201 10.78 33.70 -66.35
N ILE A 202 11.98 33.96 -66.87
CA ILE A 202 12.79 32.94 -67.56
C ILE A 202 13.26 31.88 -66.57
N ILE A 203 13.78 32.31 -65.42
CA ILE A 203 14.24 31.41 -64.36
C ILE A 203 13.06 30.61 -63.81
N LEU A 204 11.89 31.24 -63.65
CA LEU A 204 10.68 30.52 -63.24
C LEU A 204 10.29 29.42 -64.25
N GLN A 205 10.34 29.70 -65.55
CA GLN A 205 10.08 28.70 -66.58
C GLN A 205 11.09 27.54 -66.51
N SER A 206 12.39 27.84 -66.39
CA SER A 206 13.43 26.82 -66.29
C SER A 206 13.34 26.01 -64.98
N LEU A 207 12.98 26.64 -63.86
CA LEU A 207 12.72 25.96 -62.60
C LEU A 207 11.55 24.97 -62.72
N ASN A 208 10.50 25.33 -63.45
CA ASN A 208 9.36 24.44 -63.71
C ASN A 208 9.73 23.22 -64.58
N GLN A 209 10.88 23.23 -65.25
CA GLN A 209 11.39 22.08 -66.01
C GLN A 209 12.22 21.11 -65.16
N LEU A 210 12.66 21.50 -63.95
CA LEU A 210 13.38 20.61 -63.06
C LEU A 210 12.45 19.56 -62.46
N SER A 211 12.93 18.32 -62.34
CA SER A 211 12.21 17.22 -61.69
C SER A 211 11.97 17.48 -60.20
N PHE A 212 12.94 18.08 -59.52
CA PHE A 212 12.89 18.49 -58.13
C PHE A 212 13.90 19.62 -57.87
N LEU A 213 13.75 20.29 -56.74
CA LEU A 213 14.66 21.32 -56.26
C LEU A 213 15.42 20.77 -55.04
N GLY A 214 16.74 20.91 -55.05
CA GLY A 214 17.63 20.41 -54.00
C GLY A 214 17.96 21.44 -52.94
N GLU A 215 18.84 21.00 -52.04
CA GLU A 215 19.41 21.83 -50.98
C GLU A 215 20.26 23.00 -51.50
N TYR A 216 20.39 24.03 -50.67
CA TYR A 216 21.29 25.15 -50.90
C TYR A 216 22.77 24.72 -50.91
N ILE A 217 23.18 23.80 -50.04
CA ILE A 217 24.55 23.26 -49.96
C ILE A 217 24.52 21.74 -49.96
N TYR A 218 25.19 21.13 -50.94
CA TYR A 218 25.38 19.68 -51.02
C TYR A 218 26.85 19.31 -50.74
N LEU A 219 27.07 18.35 -49.85
CA LEU A 219 28.39 17.86 -49.45
C LEU A 219 28.47 16.33 -49.52
N SER A 220 29.50 15.82 -50.18
CA SER A 220 29.87 14.41 -50.18
C SER A 220 31.38 14.28 -49.94
N GLN A 221 31.80 13.53 -48.91
CA GLN A 221 33.21 13.37 -48.53
C GLN A 221 33.97 14.71 -48.41
N SER A 222 33.30 15.74 -47.88
CA SER A 222 33.79 17.12 -47.92
C SER A 222 33.82 17.75 -46.53
N TYR A 223 34.68 18.75 -46.36
CA TYR A 223 34.74 19.57 -45.15
C TYR A 223 34.05 20.90 -45.41
N PHE A 224 33.14 21.30 -44.53
CA PHE A 224 32.44 22.56 -44.64
C PHE A 224 32.54 23.34 -43.34
N THR A 225 33.08 24.56 -43.41
CA THR A 225 33.15 25.50 -42.31
C THR A 225 32.33 26.74 -42.65
N ALA A 226 31.34 27.01 -41.82
CA ALA A 226 30.47 28.18 -41.88
C ALA A 226 30.69 29.02 -40.62
N GLU A 227 31.10 30.29 -40.77
CA GLU A 227 31.17 31.21 -39.63
C GLU A 227 30.52 32.57 -39.97
N LYS A 228 29.72 33.08 -39.03
CA LYS A 228 29.01 34.37 -39.13
C LYS A 228 28.11 34.44 -40.36
N ILE A 229 27.23 33.46 -40.52
CA ILE A 229 26.31 33.38 -41.66
C ILE A 229 24.91 33.80 -41.22
N ASN A 230 24.21 34.55 -42.07
CA ASN A 230 22.80 34.85 -41.88
C ASN A 230 21.97 34.25 -43.04
N ILE A 231 20.96 33.45 -42.71
CA ILE A 231 20.05 32.79 -43.66
C ILE A 231 18.61 33.21 -43.34
N TYR A 232 17.94 33.86 -44.29
CA TYR A 232 16.58 34.36 -44.14
C TYR A 232 15.67 33.89 -45.26
N ASP A 233 14.43 33.53 -44.92
CA ASP A 233 13.33 33.24 -45.86
C ASP A 233 13.68 32.20 -46.94
N HIS A 234 14.43 31.15 -46.55
CA HIS A 234 14.63 29.99 -47.42
C HIS A 234 13.38 29.11 -47.41
N SER A 235 12.94 28.68 -48.59
CA SER A 235 11.88 27.69 -48.77
C SER A 235 12.13 26.85 -50.01
N ALA A 236 11.36 25.77 -50.15
CA ALA A 236 11.40 24.93 -51.35
C ALA A 236 10.10 25.07 -52.15
N ILE A 237 10.20 24.99 -53.49
CA ILE A 237 9.03 24.86 -54.36
C ILE A 237 8.57 23.41 -54.37
N GLN A 238 7.25 23.24 -54.34
CA GLN A 238 6.60 21.96 -54.59
C GLN A 238 6.50 21.73 -56.10
N GLY A 239 7.20 20.71 -56.61
CA GLY A 239 6.99 20.23 -57.98
C GLY A 239 5.55 19.73 -58.17
N ARG A 240 4.97 19.93 -59.36
CA ARG A 240 3.66 19.39 -59.75
C ARG A 240 3.68 17.88 -60.03
N TYR A 241 4.79 17.20 -59.77
CA TYR A 241 5.03 15.82 -60.15
C TYR A 241 5.31 14.95 -58.92
N TYR A 242 4.98 13.67 -59.01
CA TYR A 242 5.23 12.66 -57.98
C TYR A 242 6.73 12.63 -57.65
N ILE A 243 7.12 13.22 -56.52
CA ILE A 243 8.51 13.31 -56.09
C ILE A 243 8.91 11.97 -55.46
N THR A 244 9.90 11.29 -56.04
CA THR A 244 10.51 10.07 -55.48
C THR A 244 11.74 10.37 -54.60
N GLN A 245 12.30 11.58 -54.66
CA GLN A 245 13.47 12.02 -53.88
C GLN A 245 13.24 13.38 -53.22
N LEU A 246 13.28 13.43 -51.89
CA LEU A 246 13.09 14.64 -51.09
C LEU A 246 14.44 15.05 -50.49
N ASN A 247 14.88 16.26 -50.80
CA ASN A 247 16.16 16.83 -50.35
C ASN A 247 15.92 17.93 -49.30
N PRO A 248 16.81 18.13 -48.33
CA PRO A 248 16.65 19.18 -47.33
C PRO A 248 16.75 20.56 -47.98
N VAL A 249 16.25 21.60 -47.31
CA VAL A 249 16.21 22.95 -47.90
C VAL A 249 17.59 23.62 -47.90
N PHE A 250 18.34 23.53 -46.81
CA PHE A 250 19.60 24.27 -46.66
C PHE A 250 20.83 23.40 -46.84
N LEU A 251 20.96 22.31 -46.08
CA LEU A 251 22.19 21.53 -46.05
C LEU A 251 21.92 20.03 -46.14
N ASN A 252 22.57 19.37 -47.08
CA ASN A 252 22.63 17.91 -47.19
C ASN A 252 24.09 17.45 -47.13
N ALA A 253 24.48 16.80 -46.06
CA ALA A 253 25.82 16.26 -45.90
C ALA A 253 25.79 14.73 -45.79
N VAL A 254 26.47 14.07 -46.73
CA VAL A 254 26.46 12.61 -46.85
C VAL A 254 27.88 12.05 -46.89
N THR A 255 28.02 10.76 -46.58
CA THR A 255 29.23 9.95 -46.80
C THR A 255 30.50 10.59 -46.21
N ASN A 256 30.69 10.51 -44.89
CA ASN A 256 31.87 11.01 -44.16
C ASN A 256 32.18 12.50 -44.41
N SER A 257 31.15 13.33 -44.52
CA SER A 257 31.34 14.79 -44.58
C SER A 257 31.47 15.36 -43.17
N ASN A 258 32.28 16.42 -43.01
CA ASN A 258 32.49 17.11 -41.74
C ASN A 258 31.96 18.53 -41.83
N VAL A 259 30.98 18.86 -41.00
CA VAL A 259 30.26 20.14 -41.03
C VAL A 259 30.54 20.90 -39.74
N THR A 260 30.98 22.15 -39.85
CA THR A 260 31.19 23.07 -38.73
C THR A 260 30.43 24.37 -38.99
N ILE A 261 29.52 24.76 -38.08
CA ILE A 261 28.72 25.98 -38.17
C ILE A 261 28.92 26.81 -36.89
N LYS A 262 29.38 28.06 -37.02
CA LYS A 262 29.69 28.95 -35.89
C LYS A 262 29.04 30.32 -36.05
N LYS A 263 28.46 30.86 -34.98
CA LYS A 263 27.93 32.24 -34.96
C LYS A 263 26.92 32.53 -36.08
N THR A 264 26.07 31.55 -36.39
CA THR A 264 25.12 31.61 -37.51
C THR A 264 23.73 31.98 -37.04
N GLU A 265 23.01 32.79 -37.80
CA GLU A 265 21.59 33.06 -37.62
C GLU A 265 20.77 32.51 -38.78
N ILE A 266 19.83 31.60 -38.48
CA ILE A 266 18.82 31.10 -39.40
C ILE A 266 17.46 31.58 -38.87
N ASN A 267 16.69 32.29 -39.69
CA ASN A 267 15.41 32.83 -39.25
C ASN A 267 14.35 32.82 -40.36
N SER A 268 13.11 32.49 -39.98
CA SER A 268 11.91 32.59 -40.84
C SER A 268 11.97 31.71 -42.09
N CYS A 269 12.65 30.56 -42.01
CA CYS A 269 12.74 29.60 -43.11
C CYS A 269 11.66 28.52 -43.03
N GLN A 270 11.42 27.85 -44.15
CA GLN A 270 10.52 26.71 -44.26
C GLN A 270 11.29 25.41 -44.53
N PHE A 271 10.74 24.27 -44.12
CA PHE A 271 11.33 22.96 -44.38
C PHE A 271 10.30 21.92 -44.83
N LEU A 272 10.80 20.88 -45.51
CA LEU A 272 10.02 19.78 -46.05
C LEU A 272 10.26 18.49 -45.26
N GLN A 273 9.79 17.36 -45.80
CA GLN A 273 9.89 16.02 -45.21
C GLN A 273 11.33 15.58 -44.88
N SER A 274 12.29 15.98 -45.70
CA SER A 274 13.74 15.79 -45.57
C SER A 274 14.42 16.75 -44.59
N GLY A 275 13.67 17.69 -44.00
CA GLY A 275 14.18 18.67 -43.05
C GLY A 275 14.79 19.92 -43.69
N PHE A 276 15.30 20.80 -42.84
CA PHE A 276 16.09 21.97 -43.23
C PHE A 276 17.56 21.61 -43.36
N ILE A 277 18.05 20.79 -42.43
CA ILE A 277 19.41 20.24 -42.41
C ILE A 277 19.31 18.72 -42.31
N GLN A 278 20.05 18.01 -43.16
CA GLN A 278 20.18 16.57 -43.12
C GLN A 278 21.66 16.16 -43.09
N LEU A 279 21.99 15.23 -42.19
CA LEU A 279 23.28 14.55 -42.15
C LEU A 279 23.10 13.04 -42.14
N ILE A 280 23.85 12.35 -43.00
CA ILE A 280 23.92 10.89 -43.07
C ILE A 280 25.38 10.45 -43.04
N GLN A 281 25.74 9.57 -42.10
CA GLN A 281 27.09 9.03 -41.95
C GLN A 281 28.17 10.11 -41.94
N SER A 282 27.95 11.19 -41.19
CA SER A 282 28.75 12.42 -41.24
C SER A 282 28.97 12.98 -39.82
N SER A 283 29.69 14.10 -39.68
CA SER A 283 29.88 14.80 -38.41
C SER A 283 29.38 16.24 -38.45
N LEU A 284 28.78 16.70 -37.35
CA LEU A 284 28.24 18.05 -37.19
C LEU A 284 28.75 18.72 -35.91
N GLU A 285 29.44 19.84 -36.05
CA GLU A 285 29.74 20.78 -34.98
C GLU A 285 28.93 22.06 -35.18
N ILE A 286 28.12 22.46 -34.20
CA ILE A 286 27.44 23.77 -34.19
C ILE A 286 27.80 24.50 -32.91
N SER A 287 28.27 25.74 -33.02
CA SER A 287 28.56 26.59 -31.86
C SER A 287 28.00 28.01 -31.97
N GLU A 288 27.52 28.57 -30.86
CA GLU A 288 27.10 29.98 -30.73
C GLU A 288 26.10 30.44 -31.80
N SER A 289 25.16 29.57 -32.19
CA SER A 289 24.26 29.80 -33.33
C SER A 289 22.79 29.82 -32.92
N ASN A 290 21.97 30.49 -33.72
CA ASN A 290 20.54 30.69 -33.48
C ASN A 290 19.74 30.19 -34.69
N ILE A 291 18.78 29.30 -34.44
CA ILE A 291 17.80 28.82 -35.43
C ILE A 291 16.41 29.18 -34.90
N LYS A 292 15.71 30.07 -35.60
CA LYS A 292 14.44 30.64 -35.14
C LYS A 292 13.35 30.53 -36.20
N ASN A 293 12.12 30.29 -35.77
CA ASN A 293 10.91 30.38 -36.61
C ASN A 293 10.98 29.48 -37.87
N LEU A 294 11.40 28.22 -37.69
CA LEU A 294 11.38 27.23 -38.77
C LEU A 294 9.97 26.62 -38.90
N MET A 295 9.37 26.68 -40.07
CA MET A 295 8.02 26.14 -40.30
C MET A 295 7.99 25.01 -41.31
N PHE A 296 7.35 23.89 -40.94
CA PHE A 296 7.08 22.80 -41.87
C PHE A 296 6.05 23.23 -42.92
N GLN A 297 6.35 22.97 -44.19
CA GLN A 297 5.46 23.25 -45.30
C GLN A 297 4.80 21.94 -45.78
N GLN A 298 3.48 21.80 -45.55
CA GLN A 298 2.71 20.65 -46.02
C GLN A 298 2.54 20.64 -47.55
N ASN A 299 2.56 19.43 -48.14
CA ASN A 299 2.32 19.22 -49.57
C ASN A 299 0.88 19.60 -49.93
N GLY A 300 0.71 20.66 -50.74
CA GLY A 300 -0.56 21.06 -51.31
C GLY A 300 -0.84 20.31 -52.62
N GLN A 301 -1.07 18.99 -52.57
CA GLN A 301 -1.65 18.28 -53.72
C GLN A 301 -2.92 17.54 -53.30
N ARG A 302 -4.02 17.81 -54.03
CA ARG A 302 -5.17 16.90 -54.07
C ARG A 302 -4.69 15.59 -54.70
N LEU A 303 -4.54 14.56 -53.88
CA LEU A 303 -4.33 13.19 -54.34
C LEU A 303 -5.51 12.77 -55.22
N MET A 304 -5.32 12.72 -56.54
CA MET A 304 -6.11 11.84 -57.40
C MET A 304 -5.60 10.43 -57.12
N GLN A 305 -6.42 9.61 -56.47
CA GLN A 305 -6.12 8.25 -56.03
C GLN A 305 -5.34 7.46 -57.10
N THR A 306 -4.06 7.21 -56.85
CA THR A 306 -3.36 6.05 -57.38
C THR A 306 -2.82 5.28 -56.20
N ASN A 307 -3.27 4.03 -56.07
CA ASN A 307 -2.88 3.09 -55.03
C ASN A 307 -1.39 2.75 -55.18
N ILE A 308 -0.52 3.53 -54.55
CA ILE A 308 0.86 3.12 -54.32
C ILE A 308 1.01 2.88 -52.82
N ASN A 309 0.83 1.62 -52.42
CA ASN A 309 1.24 1.12 -51.11
C ASN A 309 2.77 1.17 -51.01
N LEU A 310 3.31 2.34 -50.68
CA LEU A 310 4.67 2.47 -50.17
C LEU A 310 4.57 2.65 -48.65
N GLN A 311 4.64 1.53 -47.91
CA GLN A 311 4.92 1.55 -46.48
C GLN A 311 6.38 1.97 -46.25
N ILE A 312 6.67 3.27 -46.39
CA ILE A 312 7.89 3.84 -45.85
C ILE A 312 7.47 4.55 -44.57
N SER A 313 7.96 4.08 -43.42
CA SER A 313 7.86 4.80 -42.15
C SER A 313 8.72 6.06 -42.25
N THR A 314 8.21 7.09 -42.92
CA THR A 314 8.93 8.35 -43.07
C THR A 314 8.80 9.13 -41.78
N LYS A 315 9.93 9.58 -41.23
CA LYS A 315 10.02 10.38 -40.00
C LYS A 315 10.52 11.76 -40.39
N PHE A 316 9.85 12.83 -39.95
CA PHE A 316 10.20 14.20 -40.35
C PHE A 316 10.68 15.01 -39.14
N SER A 317 11.65 15.88 -39.34
CA SER A 317 12.15 16.84 -38.35
C SER A 317 12.80 18.02 -39.05
N ALA A 318 12.97 19.16 -38.38
CA ALA A 318 13.70 20.29 -38.93
C ALA A 318 15.20 19.98 -39.13
N ILE A 319 15.80 19.20 -38.24
CA ILE A 319 17.18 18.74 -38.36
C ILE A 319 17.19 17.22 -38.21
N ILE A 320 17.60 16.51 -39.27
CA ILE A 320 17.65 15.05 -39.30
C ILE A 320 19.11 14.61 -39.34
N ILE A 321 19.52 13.82 -38.34
CA ILE A 321 20.90 13.35 -38.20
C ILE A 321 20.87 11.84 -38.04
N SER A 322 21.38 11.13 -39.04
CA SER A 322 21.36 9.67 -39.10
C SER A 322 22.77 9.09 -39.17
N GLN A 323 23.05 8.07 -38.36
CA GLN A 323 24.34 7.37 -38.30
C GLN A 323 25.56 8.29 -38.18
N SER A 324 25.41 9.39 -37.44
CA SER A 324 26.34 10.53 -37.46
C SER A 324 26.83 10.89 -36.04
N GLN A 325 27.87 11.73 -35.97
CA GLN A 325 28.40 12.26 -34.71
C GLN A 325 28.06 13.74 -34.56
N ILE A 326 27.68 14.17 -33.36
CA ILE A 326 27.30 15.57 -33.10
C ILE A 326 28.12 16.21 -31.96
N ASN A 327 28.40 17.49 -32.11
CA ASN A 327 28.92 18.36 -31.06
C ASN A 327 28.21 19.71 -31.12
N LEU A 328 27.20 19.90 -30.28
CA LEU A 328 26.39 21.12 -30.25
C LEU A 328 26.73 21.92 -29.00
N GLN A 329 27.06 23.20 -29.16
CA GLN A 329 27.43 24.09 -28.05
C GLN A 329 26.75 25.46 -28.18
N LYS A 330 26.08 25.95 -27.13
CA LYS A 330 25.44 27.28 -27.14
C LYS A 330 24.53 27.50 -28.38
N LEU A 331 23.78 26.47 -28.76
CA LEU A 331 22.80 26.52 -29.85
C LEU A 331 21.42 26.87 -29.28
N LEU A 332 20.75 27.87 -29.87
CA LEU A 332 19.34 28.15 -29.62
C LEU A 332 18.51 27.65 -30.79
N ILE A 333 17.55 26.75 -30.53
CA ILE A 333 16.47 26.43 -31.48
C ILE A 333 15.15 26.87 -30.86
N TYR A 334 14.52 27.87 -31.50
CA TYR A 334 13.34 28.54 -31.00
C TYR A 334 12.19 28.52 -32.01
N ASN A 335 11.00 28.17 -31.55
CA ASN A 335 9.76 28.25 -32.32
C ASN A 335 9.84 27.50 -33.66
N THR A 336 10.29 26.24 -33.63
CA THR A 336 10.22 25.34 -34.79
C THR A 336 8.90 24.59 -34.76
N THR A 337 8.15 24.61 -35.86
CA THR A 337 6.81 24.00 -35.92
C THR A 337 6.70 22.96 -37.03
N CYS A 338 6.43 21.71 -36.66
CA CYS A 338 6.20 20.58 -37.57
C CYS A 338 4.79 20.00 -37.40
N THR A 339 3.88 20.34 -38.31
CA THR A 339 2.43 20.06 -38.18
C THR A 339 1.97 18.75 -38.84
N HIS A 340 2.88 17.96 -39.42
CA HIS A 340 2.55 16.68 -40.03
C HIS A 340 2.56 15.54 -39.00
N GLU A 341 1.69 14.53 -39.13
CA GLU A 341 1.58 13.43 -38.16
C GLU A 341 2.87 12.62 -37.99
N SER A 342 3.62 12.44 -39.08
CA SER A 342 4.96 11.81 -39.10
C SER A 342 6.10 12.65 -38.49
N CYS A 343 5.84 13.88 -38.03
CA CYS A 343 6.87 14.73 -37.42
C CYS A 343 7.27 14.20 -36.04
N ILE A 344 8.56 13.99 -35.83
CA ILE A 344 9.15 13.64 -34.53
C ILE A 344 10.38 14.52 -34.30
N GLY A 345 10.72 14.83 -33.05
CA GLY A 345 11.84 15.71 -32.76
C GLY A 345 11.56 17.11 -33.32
N GLY A 346 10.66 17.88 -32.71
CA GLY A 346 10.21 19.16 -33.26
C GLY A 346 11.36 20.10 -33.67
N ALA A 347 12.46 20.09 -32.92
CA ALA A 347 13.71 20.73 -33.31
C ALA A 347 14.67 19.79 -34.05
N MET A 348 14.88 18.57 -33.53
CA MET A 348 15.91 17.66 -34.04
C MET A 348 15.57 16.18 -33.81
N LEU A 349 15.85 15.37 -34.83
CA LEU A 349 15.83 13.92 -34.81
C LEU A 349 17.26 13.37 -34.90
N LEU A 350 17.64 12.56 -33.92
CA LEU A 350 18.86 11.76 -33.90
C LEU A 350 18.49 10.30 -34.13
N GLU A 351 18.97 9.71 -35.22
CA GLU A 351 18.78 8.28 -35.53
C GLU A 351 20.13 7.58 -35.56
N ASN A 352 20.33 6.60 -34.67
CA ASN A 352 21.60 5.89 -34.53
C ASN A 352 22.80 6.84 -34.48
N SER A 353 22.67 7.93 -33.72
CA SER A 353 23.63 9.03 -33.67
C SER A 353 23.89 9.42 -32.22
N GLY A 354 25.09 9.88 -31.88
CA GLY A 354 25.42 10.29 -30.52
C GLY A 354 26.45 11.42 -30.50
N GLY A 355 26.95 11.76 -29.31
CA GLY A 355 27.93 12.84 -29.13
C GLY A 355 27.59 13.73 -27.93
N SER A 356 27.66 15.06 -28.11
CA SER A 356 27.37 16.00 -27.02
C SER A 356 26.48 17.18 -27.43
N ILE A 357 25.62 17.60 -26.51
CA ILE A 357 24.75 18.77 -26.57
C ILE A 357 24.99 19.57 -25.29
N SER A 358 25.51 20.78 -25.42
CA SER A 358 26.09 21.52 -24.31
C SER A 358 25.65 22.98 -24.28
N SER A 359 25.11 23.42 -23.14
CA SER A 359 24.64 24.81 -22.99
C SER A 359 23.66 25.23 -24.09
N CYS A 360 22.85 24.30 -24.61
CA CYS A 360 21.91 24.55 -25.69
C CYS A 360 20.50 24.84 -25.15
N ASN A 361 19.73 25.61 -25.91
CA ASN A 361 18.37 26.00 -25.56
C ASN A 361 17.40 25.53 -26.66
N PHE A 362 16.49 24.63 -26.32
CA PHE A 362 15.40 24.18 -27.18
C PHE A 362 14.08 24.70 -26.61
N ILE A 363 13.51 25.72 -27.25
CA ILE A 363 12.41 26.50 -26.70
C ILE A 363 11.25 26.59 -27.69
N GLN A 364 10.02 26.36 -27.21
CA GLN A 364 8.80 26.53 -28.02
C GLN A 364 8.75 25.71 -29.31
N ASN A 365 9.38 24.54 -29.34
CA ASN A 365 9.31 23.66 -30.52
C ASN A 365 8.07 22.75 -30.47
N PHE A 366 7.48 22.49 -31.63
CA PHE A 366 6.22 21.76 -31.77
C PHE A 366 6.37 20.63 -32.80
N CYS A 367 5.92 19.43 -32.43
CA CYS A 367 5.68 18.32 -33.36
C CYS A 367 4.39 17.57 -33.01
N TYR A 368 3.89 16.77 -33.95
CA TYR A 368 2.76 15.86 -33.69
C TYR A 368 3.18 14.57 -32.97
N GLY A 369 4.28 13.95 -33.40
CA GLY A 369 4.79 12.71 -32.82
C GLY A 369 5.72 12.94 -31.63
N ASN A 370 6.65 12.01 -31.42
CA ASN A 370 7.50 11.94 -30.23
C ASN A 370 8.60 13.02 -30.21
N GLY A 371 8.97 13.50 -29.01
CA GLY A 371 10.10 14.41 -28.83
C GLY A 371 9.78 15.84 -29.24
N GLY A 372 9.06 16.61 -28.42
CA GLY A 372 8.67 17.98 -28.79
C GLY A 372 9.86 18.89 -29.13
N ALA A 373 11.00 18.72 -28.44
CA ALA A 373 12.27 19.25 -28.89
C ALA A 373 13.11 18.17 -29.61
N LEU A 374 13.44 17.09 -28.90
CA LEU A 374 14.42 16.11 -29.34
C LEU A 374 13.80 14.71 -29.40
N SER A 375 13.97 14.03 -30.53
CA SER A 375 13.67 12.60 -30.66
C SER A 375 14.97 11.84 -30.93
N ILE A 376 15.26 10.85 -30.10
CA ILE A 376 16.48 10.03 -30.15
C ILE A 376 16.06 8.58 -30.39
N LEU A 377 16.44 8.03 -31.53
CA LEU A 377 16.10 6.68 -31.97
C LEU A 377 17.38 5.87 -32.14
N GLY A 378 17.73 5.12 -31.12
CA GLY A 378 19.01 4.42 -31.07
C GLY A 378 20.21 5.37 -30.93
N LEU A 379 21.35 4.78 -30.59
CA LEU A 379 22.61 5.50 -30.41
C LEU A 379 23.73 4.65 -31.03
N ASN A 380 24.66 5.25 -31.76
CA ASN A 380 25.90 4.61 -32.22
C ASN A 380 27.12 4.96 -31.34
N GLN A 381 26.94 5.88 -30.40
CA GLN A 381 27.89 6.29 -29.37
C GLN A 381 27.14 6.94 -28.21
N ASN A 382 27.78 7.14 -27.06
CA ASN A 382 27.13 7.81 -25.92
C ASN A 382 26.67 9.22 -26.30
N LEU A 383 25.50 9.63 -25.79
CA LEU A 383 24.97 10.97 -25.95
C LEU A 383 24.92 11.66 -24.58
N THR A 384 25.56 12.82 -24.49
CA THR A 384 25.57 13.65 -23.28
C THR A 384 24.85 14.97 -23.55
N ILE A 385 23.83 15.27 -22.76
CA ILE A 385 23.13 16.55 -22.75
C ILE A 385 23.47 17.22 -21.43
N TYR A 386 24.17 18.36 -21.46
CA TYR A 386 24.60 19.04 -20.23
C TYR A 386 24.42 20.55 -20.26
N ASN A 387 24.13 21.13 -19.09
CA ASN A 387 23.89 22.57 -18.91
C ASN A 387 22.83 23.16 -19.86
N SER A 388 21.87 22.36 -20.32
CA SER A 388 20.94 22.75 -21.40
C SER A 388 19.54 23.05 -20.87
N VAL A 389 18.78 23.87 -21.62
CA VAL A 389 17.40 24.24 -21.31
C VAL A 389 16.45 23.69 -22.38
N ILE A 390 15.45 22.93 -21.96
CA ILE A 390 14.42 22.35 -22.82
C ILE A 390 13.07 22.79 -22.27
N MET A 391 12.49 23.83 -22.87
CA MET A 391 11.36 24.54 -22.28
C MET A 391 10.23 24.81 -23.26
N ASN A 392 8.99 24.70 -22.81
CA ASN A 392 7.79 25.03 -23.60
C ASN A 392 7.68 24.25 -24.93
N ASN A 393 8.25 23.04 -25.01
CA ASN A 393 8.14 22.21 -26.21
C ASN A 393 6.90 21.30 -26.13
N ARG A 394 6.33 20.95 -27.29
CA ARG A 394 5.05 20.26 -27.38
C ARG A 394 5.09 19.11 -28.38
N ALA A 395 4.79 17.90 -27.89
CA ALA A 395 4.48 16.71 -28.67
C ALA A 395 2.95 16.47 -28.64
N GLN A 396 2.23 16.86 -29.68
CA GLN A 396 0.76 16.96 -29.62
C GLN A 396 0.03 15.62 -29.43
N LYS A 397 0.48 14.57 -30.12
CA LYS A 397 -0.06 13.21 -30.08
C LYS A 397 1.04 12.16 -29.85
N GLY A 398 2.15 12.60 -29.27
CA GLY A 398 3.34 11.78 -29.07
C GLY A 398 3.85 11.87 -27.65
N ASN A 399 4.95 11.17 -27.42
CA ASN A 399 5.56 11.04 -26.10
C ASN A 399 6.83 11.87 -26.00
N GLY A 400 7.20 12.29 -24.78
CA GLY A 400 8.45 13.02 -24.55
C GLY A 400 8.34 14.47 -25.01
N GLY A 401 7.60 15.30 -24.27
CA GLY A 401 7.33 16.68 -24.69
C GLY A 401 8.62 17.50 -24.82
N GLY A 402 9.59 17.26 -23.94
CA GLY A 402 10.96 17.71 -24.13
C GLY A 402 11.75 16.73 -25.01
N ILE A 403 12.06 15.55 -24.45
CA ILE A 403 12.89 14.53 -25.10
C ILE A 403 12.16 13.19 -25.13
N SER A 404 12.20 12.51 -26.28
CA SER A 404 11.89 11.09 -26.38
C SER A 404 13.14 10.29 -26.73
N PHE A 405 13.39 9.21 -25.99
CA PHE A 405 14.50 8.28 -26.25
C PHE A 405 13.98 6.85 -26.39
N ILE A 406 14.09 6.31 -27.60
CA ILE A 406 13.74 4.93 -27.94
C ILE A 406 15.03 4.15 -28.21
N TYR A 407 15.24 3.08 -27.47
CA TYR A 407 16.45 2.29 -27.47
C TYR A 407 16.32 1.00 -28.29
N ASP A 408 17.27 0.75 -29.19
CA ASP A 408 17.20 -0.27 -30.25
C ASP A 408 18.30 -1.36 -30.21
N GLN A 409 18.91 -1.62 -29.03
CA GLN A 409 19.89 -2.68 -28.70
C GLN A 409 21.38 -2.30 -28.59
N ASN A 410 21.77 -1.04 -28.80
CA ASN A 410 23.19 -0.67 -28.76
C ASN A 410 23.68 -0.38 -27.33
N LEU A 411 24.90 -0.78 -26.93
CA LEU A 411 25.39 -0.64 -25.53
C LEU A 411 25.62 0.81 -25.05
N PHE A 412 25.20 1.82 -25.83
CA PHE A 412 25.44 3.22 -25.54
C PHE A 412 24.36 3.83 -24.63
N GLN A 413 24.76 4.88 -23.93
CA GLN A 413 23.99 5.50 -22.86
C GLN A 413 23.63 6.94 -23.19
N LEU A 414 22.48 7.37 -22.68
CA LEU A 414 22.07 8.77 -22.64
C LEU A 414 22.30 9.33 -21.23
N ALA A 415 23.04 10.45 -21.13
CA ALA A 415 23.23 11.16 -19.88
C ALA A 415 22.68 12.60 -19.99
N ILE A 416 21.83 12.99 -19.04
CA ILE A 416 21.29 14.35 -18.90
C ILE A 416 21.81 14.92 -17.59
N LEU A 417 22.61 15.98 -17.67
CA LEU A 417 23.38 16.52 -16.54
C LEU A 417 23.13 18.02 -16.39
N ASN A 418 22.93 18.52 -15.17
CA ASN A 418 22.85 19.97 -14.90
C ASN A 418 21.87 20.73 -15.81
N SER A 419 20.77 20.10 -16.23
CA SER A 419 19.87 20.64 -17.27
C SER A 419 18.48 20.93 -16.71
N SER A 420 17.77 21.86 -17.35
CA SER A 420 16.40 22.24 -16.99
C SER A 420 15.42 21.80 -18.08
N ILE A 421 14.42 21.01 -17.70
CA ILE A 421 13.37 20.51 -18.58
C ILE A 421 12.03 20.94 -17.97
N SER A 422 11.40 21.97 -18.53
CA SER A 422 10.22 22.58 -17.90
C SER A 422 9.13 22.99 -18.87
N GLN A 423 7.88 23.00 -18.40
CA GLN A 423 6.72 23.47 -19.18
C GLN A 423 6.52 22.75 -20.52
N ASN A 424 7.03 21.52 -20.66
CA ASN A 424 6.85 20.74 -21.87
C ASN A 424 5.54 19.93 -21.81
N PHE A 425 4.94 19.65 -22.97
CA PHE A 425 3.66 18.95 -23.10
C PHE A 425 3.77 17.71 -23.99
N ALA A 426 3.18 16.58 -23.56
CA ALA A 426 3.05 15.36 -24.36
C ALA A 426 1.80 14.54 -23.98
N GLU A 427 1.52 13.45 -24.70
CA GLU A 427 0.55 12.44 -24.24
C GLU A 427 1.10 11.64 -23.05
N LEU A 428 2.33 11.14 -23.18
CA LEU A 428 3.08 10.45 -22.13
C LEU A 428 4.47 11.07 -21.99
N GLY A 429 4.99 11.23 -20.77
CA GLY A 429 6.35 11.73 -20.58
C GLY A 429 6.48 13.22 -20.92
N GLY A 430 5.81 14.11 -20.19
CA GLY A 430 5.75 15.54 -20.51
C GLY A 430 7.13 16.16 -20.65
N GLY A 431 8.01 15.91 -19.68
CA GLY A 431 9.43 16.23 -19.79
C GLY A 431 10.18 15.21 -20.64
N LEU A 432 10.19 13.95 -20.19
CA LEU A 432 10.99 12.87 -20.77
C LEU A 432 10.19 11.59 -20.99
N HIS A 433 10.44 10.95 -22.13
CA HIS A 433 9.95 9.62 -22.45
C HIS A 433 11.10 8.66 -22.75
N PHE A 434 11.09 7.48 -22.13
CA PHE A 434 12.07 6.43 -22.34
C PHE A 434 11.43 5.11 -22.74
N GLU A 435 11.88 4.51 -23.85
CA GLU A 435 11.39 3.21 -24.29
C GLU A 435 12.56 2.24 -24.52
N PHE A 436 12.63 1.21 -23.68
CA PHE A 436 13.69 0.20 -23.73
C PHE A 436 13.14 -1.12 -24.29
N GLN A 437 13.00 -1.20 -25.61
CA GLN A 437 12.32 -2.31 -26.30
C GLN A 437 13.02 -3.67 -26.10
N LYS A 438 14.35 -3.68 -26.00
CA LYS A 438 15.15 -4.90 -25.79
C LYS A 438 16.26 -4.62 -24.79
N LEU A 439 16.22 -5.31 -23.64
CA LEU A 439 17.13 -5.07 -22.53
C LEU A 439 18.48 -5.78 -22.73
N PRO A 440 19.63 -5.11 -22.53
CA PRO A 440 20.93 -5.76 -22.57
C PRO A 440 21.08 -6.73 -21.39
N LEU A 441 21.86 -7.81 -21.58
CA LEU A 441 22.14 -8.84 -20.58
C LEU A 441 22.84 -8.32 -19.30
N ARG A 442 23.34 -7.08 -19.31
CA ARG A 442 24.10 -6.47 -18.20
C ARG A 442 23.25 -5.53 -17.35
N ASN A 443 23.50 -5.53 -16.05
CA ASN A 443 22.91 -4.60 -15.07
C ASN A 443 23.47 -3.16 -15.18
N GLN A 444 23.45 -2.55 -16.36
CA GLN A 444 23.84 -1.15 -16.57
C GLN A 444 22.61 -0.28 -16.85
N TYR A 445 22.53 0.92 -16.28
CA TYR A 445 21.47 1.85 -16.68
C TYR A 445 21.75 2.40 -18.08
N LEU A 446 20.70 2.59 -18.85
CA LEU A 446 20.77 3.07 -20.24
C LEU A 446 20.55 4.59 -20.34
N ALA A 447 19.88 5.15 -19.34
CA ALA A 447 19.65 6.59 -19.20
C ALA A 447 19.99 7.03 -17.77
N TYR A 448 20.71 8.13 -17.64
CA TYR A 448 21.14 8.73 -16.38
C TYR A 448 20.74 10.21 -16.32
N LEU A 449 20.12 10.62 -15.22
CA LEU A 449 19.79 12.00 -14.93
C LEU A 449 20.49 12.43 -13.64
N ASN A 450 21.30 13.47 -13.72
CA ASN A 450 22.02 13.99 -12.56
C ASN A 450 21.90 15.51 -12.42
N ASN A 451 21.68 15.97 -11.20
CA ASN A 451 21.62 17.39 -10.82
C ASN A 451 20.78 18.24 -11.79
N SER A 452 19.64 17.70 -12.25
CA SER A 452 18.77 18.33 -13.25
C SER A 452 17.41 18.68 -12.64
N ILE A 453 16.64 19.54 -13.31
CA ILE A 453 15.34 20.02 -12.83
C ILE A 453 14.27 19.69 -13.87
N LEU A 454 13.23 18.95 -13.45
CA LEU A 454 12.08 18.58 -14.26
C LEU A 454 10.79 19.06 -13.59
N ILE A 455 10.33 20.24 -13.95
CA ILE A 455 9.20 20.90 -13.29
C ILE A 455 8.15 21.44 -14.26
N GLN A 456 6.90 21.52 -13.81
CA GLN A 456 5.79 22.12 -14.56
C GLN A 456 5.54 21.49 -15.94
N ASN A 457 6.03 20.27 -16.18
CA ASN A 457 5.73 19.54 -17.40
C ASN A 457 4.31 18.95 -17.30
N GLN A 458 3.63 18.88 -18.44
CA GLN A 458 2.22 18.58 -18.54
C GLN A 458 1.99 17.34 -19.42
N VAL A 459 1.06 16.48 -19.05
CA VAL A 459 0.64 15.32 -19.86
C VAL A 459 -0.87 15.16 -19.90
N SER A 460 -1.37 14.66 -21.03
CA SER A 460 -2.77 14.23 -21.13
C SER A 460 -3.03 12.87 -20.46
N GLN A 461 -2.03 11.99 -20.36
CA GLN A 461 -2.20 10.68 -19.72
C GLN A 461 -1.36 10.55 -18.45
N PHE A 462 -0.07 10.18 -18.57
CA PHE A 462 0.81 9.81 -17.45
C PHE A 462 2.27 10.20 -17.65
N GLY A 463 3.00 10.28 -16.54
CA GLY A 463 4.43 10.60 -16.49
C GLY A 463 4.72 12.04 -16.86
N GLY A 464 4.07 13.01 -16.20
CA GLY A 464 4.28 14.44 -16.46
C GLY A 464 5.76 14.83 -16.47
N GLY A 465 6.53 14.40 -15.47
CA GLY A 465 7.99 14.51 -15.49
C GLY A 465 8.64 13.48 -16.42
N ILE A 466 8.56 12.21 -16.04
CA ILE A 466 9.21 11.08 -16.71
C ILE A 466 8.22 9.94 -16.90
N TYR A 467 8.07 9.49 -18.15
CA TYR A 467 7.45 8.22 -18.48
C TYR A 467 8.49 7.24 -19.01
N TYR A 468 8.37 5.95 -18.66
CA TYR A 468 9.27 4.94 -19.19
C TYR A 468 8.65 3.56 -19.39
N ILE A 469 9.15 2.82 -20.39
CA ILE A 469 8.79 1.43 -20.70
C ILE A 469 10.04 0.57 -20.61
N GLY A 470 9.95 -0.56 -19.90
CA GLY A 470 11.07 -1.48 -19.70
C GLY A 470 11.88 -1.13 -18.45
N LYS A 471 13.18 -0.82 -18.60
CA LYS A 471 14.08 -0.56 -17.47
C LYS A 471 13.92 0.85 -16.93
N LYS A 472 13.85 1.01 -15.61
CA LYS A 472 13.78 2.33 -14.97
C LYS A 472 15.08 3.14 -15.24
N PRO A 473 14.99 4.41 -15.68
CA PRO A 473 16.16 5.28 -15.80
C PRO A 473 16.76 5.57 -14.42
N TYR A 474 18.07 5.78 -14.38
CA TYR A 474 18.73 6.20 -13.14
C TYR A 474 18.50 7.70 -12.94
N VAL A 475 17.91 8.07 -11.81
CA VAL A 475 17.71 9.46 -11.42
C VAL A 475 18.41 9.69 -10.08
N ASN A 476 19.39 10.58 -10.07
CA ASN A 476 20.12 10.96 -8.86
C ASN A 476 19.21 11.68 -7.86
N LEU A 477 19.49 11.56 -6.56
CA LEU A 477 18.75 12.24 -5.49
C LEU A 477 18.78 13.78 -5.57
N GLN A 478 19.79 14.35 -6.24
CA GLN A 478 19.92 15.79 -6.49
C GLN A 478 19.07 16.27 -7.67
N THR A 479 18.53 15.36 -8.48
CA THR A 479 17.63 15.72 -9.58
C THR A 479 16.24 15.94 -9.02
N GLU A 480 15.68 17.13 -9.23
CA GLU A 480 14.33 17.47 -8.83
C GLU A 480 13.34 17.08 -9.94
N VAL A 481 12.34 16.26 -9.58
CA VAL A 481 11.19 15.97 -10.44
C VAL A 481 9.94 16.22 -9.61
N SER A 482 9.34 17.39 -9.79
CA SER A 482 8.26 17.90 -8.93
C SER A 482 7.36 18.84 -9.72
N GLN A 483 6.19 19.18 -9.16
CA GLN A 483 5.26 20.16 -9.75
C GLN A 483 4.83 19.87 -11.20
N ASN A 484 4.95 18.62 -11.65
CA ASN A 484 4.43 18.21 -12.94
C ASN A 484 2.93 17.90 -12.81
N THR A 485 2.19 17.97 -13.92
CA THR A 485 0.75 17.78 -13.92
C THR A 485 0.34 16.72 -14.94
N ALA A 486 -0.60 15.87 -14.55
CA ALA A 486 -1.29 14.94 -15.44
C ALA A 486 -2.80 15.19 -15.34
N GLU A 487 -3.57 14.88 -16.40
CA GLU A 487 -5.04 14.89 -16.32
C GLU A 487 -5.56 13.86 -15.29
N SER A 488 -4.80 12.78 -15.09
CA SER A 488 -5.08 11.80 -14.05
C SER A 488 -4.55 12.26 -12.67
N PRO A 489 -5.18 11.84 -11.55
CA PRO A 489 -4.74 12.20 -10.20
C PRO A 489 -3.45 11.50 -9.76
N PHE A 490 -2.89 10.60 -10.57
CA PHE A 490 -1.69 9.81 -10.32
C PHE A 490 -0.72 9.93 -11.51
N GLY A 491 0.52 9.45 -11.35
CA GLY A 491 1.52 9.45 -12.42
C GLY A 491 2.00 10.84 -12.84
N LYS A 492 1.91 11.86 -11.96
CA LYS A 492 2.30 13.23 -12.28
C LYS A 492 3.79 13.39 -12.55
N ASP A 493 4.64 12.84 -11.69
CA ASP A 493 6.10 13.00 -11.82
C ASP A 493 6.75 11.80 -12.51
N TYR A 494 6.46 10.59 -12.02
CA TYR A 494 7.00 9.35 -12.57
C TYR A 494 5.88 8.37 -12.86
N PHE A 495 5.93 7.75 -14.03
CA PHE A 495 5.02 6.65 -14.33
C PHE A 495 5.62 5.67 -15.35
N SER A 496 5.28 4.41 -15.20
CA SER A 496 5.58 3.36 -16.18
C SER A 496 4.37 2.44 -16.26
N GLN A 497 4.05 1.85 -15.12
CA GLN A 497 2.87 1.05 -14.86
C GLN A 497 2.59 1.12 -13.35
N PRO A 498 1.45 0.61 -12.86
CA PRO A 498 1.20 0.50 -11.42
C PRO A 498 2.37 -0.17 -10.69
N LYS A 499 2.77 0.40 -9.54
CA LYS A 499 3.97 -0.02 -8.80
C LYS A 499 3.70 -1.22 -7.90
N GLU A 500 2.65 -1.13 -7.09
CA GLU A 500 2.30 -2.18 -6.14
C GLU A 500 0.79 -2.18 -5.81
N LEU A 501 0.33 -3.33 -5.31
CA LEU A 501 -0.95 -3.43 -4.62
C LEU A 501 -0.75 -3.19 -3.11
N SER A 502 -1.44 -2.17 -2.60
CA SER A 502 -1.44 -1.80 -1.19
C SER A 502 -2.77 -2.19 -0.52
N LEU A 503 -2.69 -2.71 0.70
CA LEU A 503 -3.87 -3.04 1.50
C LEU A 503 -4.48 -1.73 2.05
N ASN A 504 -5.74 -1.45 1.72
CA ASN A 504 -6.45 -0.31 2.28
C ASN A 504 -7.02 -0.68 3.66
N LEU A 505 -6.37 -0.18 4.71
CA LEU A 505 -6.69 -0.50 6.11
C LEU A 505 -7.97 0.15 6.62
N GLN A 506 -8.39 1.26 6.03
CA GLN A 506 -9.58 1.98 6.47
C GLN A 506 -10.84 1.31 5.93
N LEU A 507 -10.79 0.81 4.68
CA LEU A 507 -11.91 0.13 4.04
C LEU A 507 -11.95 -1.36 4.39
N SER A 508 -10.78 -1.99 4.59
CA SER A 508 -10.72 -3.35 5.14
C SER A 508 -11.11 -3.28 6.61
N GLN A 509 -12.26 -3.86 6.96
CA GLN A 509 -12.91 -3.73 8.28
C GLN A 509 -11.92 -3.68 9.47
N HIS A 510 -12.11 -2.72 10.39
CA HIS A 510 -11.29 -2.51 11.62
C HIS A 510 -11.17 -3.73 12.57
N MET A 511 -11.84 -4.85 12.27
CA MET A 511 -12.04 -5.96 13.20
C MET A 511 -11.03 -7.12 13.06
N PHE A 512 -10.06 -7.07 12.15
CA PHE A 512 -9.09 -8.17 12.01
C PHE A 512 -7.65 -7.76 12.33
N ASN A 513 -7.01 -8.54 13.21
CA ASN A 513 -5.60 -8.39 13.53
C ASN A 513 -4.75 -8.90 12.35
N TYR A 514 -4.05 -8.00 11.68
CA TYR A 514 -3.12 -8.34 10.60
C TYR A 514 -1.67 -7.91 10.91
N SER A 515 -0.73 -8.53 10.20
CA SER A 515 0.69 -8.14 10.17
C SER A 515 1.26 -8.47 8.80
N PHE A 516 2.30 -7.80 8.32
CA PHE A 516 2.94 -8.14 7.05
C PHE A 516 4.44 -8.35 7.18
N TYR A 517 5.01 -9.14 6.28
CA TYR A 517 6.45 -9.35 6.14
C TYR A 517 6.81 -9.62 4.68
N TRP A 518 8.09 -9.48 4.33
CA TRP A 518 8.61 -9.76 2.99
C TRP A 518 9.35 -11.10 2.99
N LEU A 519 9.14 -11.91 1.96
CA LEU A 519 9.95 -13.10 1.71
C LEU A 519 11.29 -12.70 1.08
N ASN A 520 12.32 -13.54 1.22
CA ASN A 520 13.61 -13.35 0.55
C ASN A 520 13.49 -13.30 -0.98
N THR A 521 12.41 -13.88 -1.52
CA THR A 521 12.03 -13.81 -2.95
C THR A 521 11.46 -12.46 -3.36
N GLY A 522 11.23 -11.52 -2.43
CA GLY A 522 10.68 -10.19 -2.68
C GLY A 522 9.15 -10.10 -2.63
N GLU A 523 8.44 -11.20 -2.37
CA GLU A 523 6.98 -11.22 -2.29
C GLU A 523 6.47 -10.71 -0.93
N LYS A 524 5.37 -9.93 -0.94
CA LYS A 524 4.74 -9.39 0.27
C LYS A 524 3.70 -10.37 0.82
N VAL A 525 3.79 -10.70 2.12
CA VAL A 525 2.86 -11.60 2.81
C VAL A 525 2.02 -10.81 3.81
N TYR A 526 0.69 -10.89 3.68
CA TYR A 526 -0.25 -10.37 4.67
C TYR A 526 -0.78 -11.52 5.54
N LYS A 527 -0.52 -11.46 6.84
CA LYS A 527 -0.93 -12.46 7.83
C LYS A 527 -2.22 -12.03 8.52
N ILE A 528 -3.27 -12.83 8.39
CA ILE A 528 -4.58 -12.68 9.04
C ILE A 528 -4.65 -13.66 10.21
N LYS A 529 -4.88 -13.14 11.42
CA LYS A 529 -4.90 -13.95 12.66
C LYS A 529 -6.32 -14.29 13.10
N ASN A 530 -6.44 -15.38 13.86
CA ASN A 530 -7.67 -15.81 14.54
C ASN A 530 -8.88 -16.09 13.62
N GLN A 531 -8.65 -16.53 12.37
CA GLN A 531 -9.75 -16.87 11.47
C GLN A 531 -10.43 -18.18 11.89
N VAL A 532 -11.76 -18.22 11.87
CA VAL A 532 -12.53 -19.46 12.11
C VAL A 532 -12.61 -20.27 10.81
N SER A 533 -12.26 -21.55 10.86
CA SER A 533 -12.39 -22.46 9.71
C SER A 533 -13.86 -22.62 9.33
N GLY A 534 -14.20 -22.45 8.05
CA GLY A 534 -15.59 -22.49 7.53
C GLY A 534 -16.36 -21.18 7.62
N GLN A 535 -15.83 -20.16 8.29
CA GLN A 535 -16.43 -18.83 8.26
C GLN A 535 -15.86 -17.97 7.13
N LYS A 536 -16.68 -17.01 6.69
CA LYS A 536 -16.30 -15.99 5.72
C LYS A 536 -15.12 -15.16 6.26
N LEU A 537 -14.12 -14.93 5.42
CA LEU A 537 -13.02 -14.01 5.70
C LEU A 537 -13.54 -12.57 5.81
N PRO A 538 -12.88 -11.69 6.60
CA PRO A 538 -13.19 -10.26 6.56
C PRO A 538 -13.03 -9.74 5.14
N ASN A 539 -13.75 -8.67 4.80
CA ASN A 539 -13.59 -8.03 3.49
C ASN A 539 -12.17 -7.43 3.42
N ILE A 540 -11.37 -7.90 2.47
CA ILE A 540 -9.99 -7.43 2.25
C ILE A 540 -10.00 -6.57 1.00
N ILE A 541 -9.59 -5.30 1.14
CA ILE A 541 -9.64 -4.33 0.05
C ILE A 541 -8.22 -3.93 -0.33
N PHE A 542 -7.85 -4.19 -1.58
CA PHE A 542 -6.58 -3.73 -2.16
C PHE A 542 -6.80 -2.55 -3.09
N GLN A 543 -5.83 -1.64 -3.11
CA GLN A 543 -5.76 -0.51 -4.03
C GLN A 543 -4.43 -0.53 -4.78
N MET A 544 -4.43 -0.11 -6.04
CA MET A 544 -3.20 0.09 -6.79
C MET A 544 -2.62 1.45 -6.45
N ILE A 545 -1.29 1.52 -6.31
CA ILE A 545 -0.58 2.78 -6.15
C ILE A 545 0.52 2.93 -7.21
N ASP A 546 0.80 4.18 -7.57
CA ASP A 546 1.88 4.53 -8.47
C ASP A 546 3.24 4.66 -7.75
N GLU A 547 4.26 5.14 -8.45
CA GLU A 547 5.60 5.32 -7.88
C GLU A 547 5.69 6.37 -6.78
N SER A 548 4.81 7.37 -6.82
CA SER A 548 4.70 8.46 -5.83
C SER A 548 3.87 8.06 -4.60
N GLY A 549 3.18 6.92 -4.66
CA GLY A 549 2.24 6.47 -3.63
C GLY A 549 0.81 6.98 -3.82
N SER A 550 0.52 7.62 -4.95
CA SER A 550 -0.83 8.09 -5.29
C SER A 550 -1.71 6.91 -5.69
N ILE A 551 -2.99 6.98 -5.34
CA ILE A 551 -3.97 5.91 -5.60
C ILE A 551 -4.38 5.94 -7.07
N ILE A 552 -4.28 4.79 -7.72
CA ILE A 552 -4.71 4.58 -9.11
C ILE A 552 -6.19 4.20 -9.13
N ASN A 553 -6.97 4.86 -9.98
CA ASN A 553 -8.42 4.64 -10.12
C ASN A 553 -8.76 4.10 -11.53
N ASN A 554 -10.05 3.95 -11.85
CA ASN A 554 -10.52 3.41 -13.13
C ASN A 554 -10.16 4.26 -14.36
N GLN A 555 -9.80 5.54 -14.20
CA GLN A 555 -9.32 6.36 -15.31
C GLN A 555 -8.05 5.74 -15.93
N TYR A 556 -7.29 4.96 -15.15
CA TYR A 556 -6.14 4.23 -15.67
C TYR A 556 -6.53 3.28 -16.81
N LEU A 557 -7.60 2.49 -16.65
CA LEU A 557 -8.02 1.53 -17.67
C LEU A 557 -8.45 2.23 -18.97
N GLN A 558 -9.06 3.41 -18.85
CA GLN A 558 -9.50 4.21 -20.00
C GLN A 558 -8.30 4.83 -20.74
N LEU A 559 -7.41 5.49 -20.01
CA LEU A 559 -6.26 6.21 -20.58
C LEU A 559 -5.17 5.25 -21.10
N ALA A 560 -4.87 4.17 -20.38
CA ALA A 560 -3.86 3.20 -20.78
C ALA A 560 -4.33 2.21 -21.86
N GLN A 561 -5.60 2.27 -22.27
CA GLN A 561 -6.24 1.29 -23.16
C GLN A 561 -5.99 -0.17 -22.73
N ALA A 562 -5.81 -0.40 -21.43
CA ALA A 562 -5.42 -1.69 -20.90
C ALA A 562 -6.62 -2.65 -20.89
N GLN A 563 -6.35 -3.94 -21.13
CA GLN A 563 -7.31 -4.99 -20.82
C GLN A 563 -7.65 -4.99 -19.32
N GLN A 564 -8.79 -5.57 -18.93
CA GLN A 564 -9.18 -5.68 -17.53
C GLN A 564 -8.04 -6.28 -16.69
N LEU A 565 -7.52 -5.48 -15.75
CA LEU A 565 -6.51 -5.90 -14.78
C LEU A 565 -7.18 -6.68 -13.65
N ASP A 566 -7.62 -7.89 -13.95
CA ASP A 566 -8.28 -8.74 -12.98
C ASP A 566 -7.27 -9.34 -11.99
N LEU A 567 -7.59 -9.25 -10.71
CA LEU A 567 -6.83 -9.90 -9.66
C LEU A 567 -7.26 -11.38 -9.60
N GLN A 568 -6.35 -12.27 -9.97
CA GLN A 568 -6.59 -13.71 -10.00
C GLN A 568 -6.14 -14.34 -8.68
N LEU A 569 -7.05 -15.11 -8.07
CA LEU A 569 -6.77 -15.93 -6.91
C LEU A 569 -6.31 -17.32 -7.37
N ASN A 570 -5.01 -17.56 -7.30
CA ASN A 570 -4.42 -18.85 -7.60
C ASN A 570 -4.23 -19.65 -6.31
N VAL A 571 -4.94 -20.78 -6.24
CA VAL A 571 -4.81 -21.75 -5.14
C VAL A 571 -3.63 -22.68 -5.43
N ASN A 572 -2.43 -22.11 -5.57
CA ASN A 572 -1.22 -22.90 -5.66
C ASN A 572 -0.72 -23.15 -4.24
N LYS A 573 -0.67 -24.43 -3.83
CA LYS A 573 0.03 -24.86 -2.60
C LYS A 573 1.43 -24.25 -2.67
N ALA A 574 1.80 -23.42 -1.71
CA ALA A 574 3.13 -22.83 -1.70
C ALA A 574 4.16 -23.98 -1.72
N GLU A 575 4.91 -24.12 -2.81
CA GLU A 575 5.72 -25.30 -3.14
C GLU A 575 6.81 -25.63 -2.10
N ASN A 576 7.02 -24.78 -1.08
CA ASN A 576 8.02 -24.93 -0.04
C ASN A 576 7.50 -24.83 1.41
N MET A 577 6.18 -24.94 1.66
CA MET A 577 5.66 -25.02 3.02
C MET A 577 4.71 -26.20 3.17
N ASN A 578 5.03 -27.10 4.11
CA ASN A 578 4.38 -28.39 4.39
C ASN A 578 2.92 -28.48 3.92
N ASN A 579 2.63 -29.55 3.16
CA ASN A 579 1.33 -29.94 2.61
C ASN A 579 0.20 -30.02 3.67
N ILE A 580 -0.30 -28.89 4.15
CA ILE A 580 -1.55 -28.85 4.91
C ILE A 580 -2.67 -28.64 3.89
N SER A 581 -3.50 -29.67 3.73
CA SER A 581 -4.63 -29.64 2.80
C SER A 581 -5.71 -28.70 3.32
N PHE A 582 -6.19 -27.80 2.46
CA PHE A 582 -7.35 -26.93 2.70
C PHE A 582 -8.24 -26.90 1.46
N ALA A 583 -9.51 -26.51 1.64
CA ALA A 583 -10.49 -26.28 0.58
C ALA A 583 -10.94 -24.81 0.58
N LEU A 584 -11.05 -24.25 -0.62
CA LEU A 584 -11.65 -22.94 -0.84
C LEU A 584 -13.07 -23.15 -1.38
N VAL A 585 -14.08 -22.76 -0.59
CA VAL A 585 -15.51 -23.00 -0.94
C VAL A 585 -16.05 -21.94 -1.90
N SER A 586 -15.43 -20.76 -1.94
CA SER A 586 -15.88 -19.66 -2.79
C SER A 586 -15.69 -19.97 -4.29
N SER A 587 -16.75 -19.78 -5.08
CA SER A 587 -16.73 -19.93 -6.54
C SER A 587 -15.95 -18.81 -7.24
N GLN A 588 -15.90 -17.62 -6.63
CA GLN A 588 -15.21 -16.46 -7.19
C GLN A 588 -13.69 -16.59 -7.05
N LYS A 589 -13.00 -16.66 -8.19
CA LYS A 589 -11.53 -16.71 -8.27
C LYS A 589 -10.92 -15.49 -8.98
N SER A 590 -11.73 -14.67 -9.63
CA SER A 590 -11.32 -13.41 -10.27
C SER A 590 -12.01 -12.23 -9.60
N PHE A 591 -11.26 -11.16 -9.33
CA PHE A 591 -11.77 -9.90 -8.79
C PHE A 591 -11.46 -8.77 -9.76
N GLN A 592 -12.51 -8.17 -10.33
CA GLN A 592 -12.39 -7.08 -11.27
C GLN A 592 -11.92 -5.80 -10.58
N PHE A 593 -11.11 -5.02 -11.29
CA PHE A 593 -10.71 -3.70 -10.82
C PHE A 593 -11.84 -2.69 -11.01
N ASN A 594 -12.32 -2.11 -9.91
CA ASN A 594 -13.26 -0.99 -9.92
C ASN A 594 -12.84 0.06 -8.88
N ASN A 595 -11.79 0.82 -9.19
CA ASN A 595 -10.97 1.66 -8.30
C ASN A 595 -10.23 0.88 -7.19
N LEU A 596 -10.81 -0.21 -6.72
CA LEU A 596 -10.35 -1.06 -5.64
C LEU A 596 -10.63 -2.52 -6.02
N TYR A 597 -9.84 -3.44 -5.47
CA TYR A 597 -10.14 -4.87 -5.47
C TYR A 597 -10.81 -5.24 -4.15
N ASN A 598 -12.07 -5.66 -4.20
CA ASN A 598 -12.82 -6.10 -3.03
C ASN A 598 -12.86 -7.63 -2.96
N LEU A 599 -12.01 -8.21 -2.13
CA LEU A 599 -12.01 -9.64 -1.86
C LEU A 599 -13.03 -9.91 -0.76
N SER A 600 -14.25 -10.23 -1.21
CA SER A 600 -15.37 -10.56 -0.35
C SER A 600 -15.84 -12.00 -0.61
N ASN A 601 -16.61 -12.54 0.34
CA ASN A 601 -17.24 -13.88 0.25
C ASN A 601 -16.25 -15.06 0.14
N LEU A 602 -14.98 -14.85 0.48
CA LEU A 602 -14.00 -15.93 0.57
C LEU A 602 -14.24 -16.74 1.85
N ILE A 603 -14.42 -18.05 1.73
CA ILE A 603 -14.48 -18.96 2.89
C ILE A 603 -13.47 -20.08 2.68
N VAL A 604 -12.62 -20.24 3.70
CA VAL A 604 -11.51 -21.18 3.71
C VAL A 604 -11.80 -22.22 4.78
N ILE A 605 -11.77 -23.49 4.37
CA ILE A 605 -11.91 -24.64 5.26
C ILE A 605 -10.57 -25.37 5.28
N GLY A 606 -9.99 -25.50 6.46
CA GLY A 606 -8.74 -26.22 6.66
C GLY A 606 -8.67 -26.74 8.08
N GLN A 607 -7.61 -27.48 8.41
CA GLN A 607 -7.45 -28.02 9.76
C GLN A 607 -7.36 -26.87 10.79
N PRO A 608 -8.28 -26.79 11.79
CA PRO A 608 -8.20 -25.74 12.80
C PRO A 608 -6.89 -25.78 13.58
N GLY A 609 -6.29 -24.61 13.83
CA GLY A 609 -4.95 -24.47 14.43
C GLY A 609 -3.79 -24.42 13.42
N THR A 610 -4.05 -24.53 12.12
CA THR A 610 -3.03 -24.46 11.05
C THR A 610 -3.06 -23.13 10.29
N SER A 611 -2.10 -22.92 9.38
CA SER A 611 -2.06 -21.75 8.48
C SER A 611 -2.29 -22.15 7.04
N VAL A 612 -3.10 -21.37 6.32
CA VAL A 612 -3.40 -21.51 4.89
C VAL A 612 -2.76 -20.36 4.13
N PHE A 613 -2.22 -20.62 2.93
CA PHE A 613 -1.60 -19.62 2.08
C PHE A 613 -2.36 -19.50 0.76
N LEU A 614 -2.82 -18.29 0.42
CA LEU A 614 -3.48 -17.98 -0.85
C LEU A 614 -2.61 -17.04 -1.67
N ASN A 615 -2.38 -17.36 -2.95
CA ASN A 615 -1.62 -16.50 -3.84
C ASN A 615 -2.57 -15.63 -4.66
N LEU A 616 -2.37 -14.32 -4.58
CA LEU A 616 -3.03 -13.33 -5.42
C LEU A 616 -2.05 -12.92 -6.51
N THR A 617 -2.41 -13.13 -7.76
CA THR A 617 -1.60 -12.79 -8.92
C THR A 617 -2.32 -11.77 -9.79
N ILE A 618 -1.59 -10.74 -10.22
CA ILE A 618 -2.08 -9.70 -11.14
C ILE A 618 -1.03 -9.45 -12.22
N ASN A 619 -1.51 -9.34 -13.45
CA ASN A 619 -0.69 -8.93 -14.59
C ASN A 619 -0.71 -7.41 -14.70
N GLY A 620 0.35 -6.77 -15.20
CA GLY A 620 0.38 -5.31 -15.43
C GLY A 620 0.82 -4.45 -14.24
N ILE A 621 1.43 -5.04 -13.21
CA ILE A 621 2.16 -4.32 -12.15
C ILE A 621 3.66 -4.56 -12.32
N GLN A 622 4.48 -3.55 -12.03
CA GLN A 622 5.92 -3.60 -12.22
C GLN A 622 6.60 -4.73 -11.42
N GLN A 623 7.16 -5.69 -12.13
CA GLN A 623 8.00 -6.76 -11.57
C GLN A 623 9.38 -6.85 -12.22
N LYS A 624 10.34 -7.42 -11.47
CA LYS A 624 11.60 -7.91 -12.01
C LYS A 624 11.34 -9.23 -12.76
N ILE A 625 11.38 -9.18 -14.09
CA ILE A 625 11.56 -10.30 -15.03
C ILE A 625 10.44 -11.39 -15.00
N ASN A 626 9.66 -11.44 -16.09
CA ASN A 626 8.82 -12.54 -16.60
C ASN A 626 7.77 -13.24 -15.69
N ASN A 627 7.48 -12.75 -14.48
CA ASN A 627 6.40 -13.30 -13.65
C ASN A 627 5.30 -12.26 -13.38
N ALA A 628 4.10 -12.76 -13.06
CA ALA A 628 2.97 -11.94 -12.63
C ALA A 628 3.18 -11.41 -11.20
N TYR A 629 2.72 -10.19 -10.91
CA TYR A 629 2.82 -9.61 -9.57
C TYR A 629 2.08 -10.44 -8.53
N LYS A 630 2.78 -10.85 -7.47
CA LYS A 630 2.28 -11.81 -6.48
C LYS A 630 2.24 -11.25 -5.06
N ILE A 631 1.09 -11.38 -4.42
CA ILE A 631 0.87 -11.16 -2.99
C ILE A 631 0.43 -12.49 -2.36
N ILE A 632 0.85 -12.75 -1.13
CA ILE A 632 0.45 -13.94 -0.39
C ILE A 632 -0.43 -13.53 0.81
N LEU A 633 -1.58 -14.17 0.96
CA LEU A 633 -2.38 -14.11 2.17
C LEU A 633 -2.10 -15.33 3.04
N GLN A 634 -1.53 -15.13 4.22
CA GLN A 634 -1.38 -16.16 5.25
C GLN A 634 -2.56 -16.09 6.23
N ILE A 635 -3.47 -17.05 6.15
CA ILE A 635 -4.65 -17.15 7.01
C ILE A 635 -4.36 -18.12 8.14
N GLN A 636 -4.27 -17.63 9.37
CA GLN A 636 -4.06 -18.45 10.55
C GLN A 636 -5.40 -18.88 11.14
N LEU A 637 -5.75 -20.15 10.95
CA LEU A 637 -6.97 -20.75 11.47
C LEU A 637 -6.82 -20.98 12.98
N ARG A 638 -7.74 -20.44 13.78
CA ARG A 638 -7.76 -20.72 15.23
C ARG A 638 -8.28 -22.12 15.52
N PRO A 639 -7.90 -22.76 16.64
CA PRO A 639 -8.59 -23.95 17.11
C PRO A 639 -10.06 -23.65 17.42
N CYS A 640 -10.92 -24.66 17.30
CA CYS A 640 -12.31 -24.55 17.73
C CYS A 640 -12.38 -24.39 19.26
N GLN A 641 -13.31 -23.57 19.72
CA GLN A 641 -13.49 -23.22 21.12
C GLN A 641 -14.65 -24.00 21.76
N ARG A 642 -14.79 -23.91 23.08
CA ARG A 642 -15.94 -24.47 23.80
C ARG A 642 -17.23 -23.89 23.21
N GLY A 643 -18.25 -24.73 23.01
CA GLY A 643 -19.50 -24.34 22.32
C GLY A 643 -19.48 -24.47 20.80
N GLU A 644 -18.35 -24.85 20.21
CA GLU A 644 -18.23 -25.20 18.80
C GLU A 644 -18.08 -26.72 18.64
N VAL A 645 -18.40 -27.26 17.46
CA VAL A 645 -18.20 -28.66 17.07
C VAL A 645 -17.54 -28.75 15.69
N TYR A 646 -16.91 -29.88 15.37
CA TYR A 646 -16.30 -30.08 14.06
C TYR A 646 -17.36 -30.47 13.01
N GLY A 647 -17.59 -29.60 12.04
CA GLY A 647 -18.29 -29.95 10.80
C GLY A 647 -17.34 -30.63 9.82
N LYS A 648 -17.76 -31.75 9.21
CA LYS A 648 -16.99 -32.44 8.16
C LYS A 648 -17.38 -31.89 6.79
N PHE A 649 -16.42 -31.36 6.05
CA PHE A 649 -16.57 -30.94 4.66
C PHE A 649 -15.84 -31.92 3.75
N ILE A 650 -16.51 -32.52 2.78
CA ILE A 650 -15.92 -33.50 1.86
C ILE A 650 -15.79 -32.85 0.49
N ASP A 651 -14.56 -32.67 0.04
CA ASP A 651 -14.28 -32.21 -1.32
C ASP A 651 -14.18 -33.42 -2.25
N GLN A 652 -15.04 -33.46 -3.27
CA GLN A 652 -15.12 -34.53 -4.27
C GLN A 652 -14.45 -34.16 -5.60
N THR A 653 -13.79 -33.01 -5.71
CA THR A 653 -13.35 -32.44 -6.99
C THR A 653 -12.07 -33.05 -7.58
N GLN A 654 -11.38 -33.98 -6.89
CA GLN A 654 -10.11 -34.57 -7.36
C GLN A 654 -9.98 -36.09 -7.16
N ASN A 655 -10.88 -36.94 -7.67
CA ASN A 655 -10.74 -38.43 -7.69
C ASN A 655 -10.29 -39.13 -6.38
N GLN A 656 -10.29 -38.42 -5.25
CA GLN A 656 -9.85 -38.79 -3.91
C GLN A 656 -10.66 -37.91 -2.95
N SER A 657 -11.49 -38.52 -2.10
CA SER A 657 -12.27 -37.81 -1.09
C SER A 657 -11.35 -37.29 0.01
N LYS A 658 -11.17 -35.97 0.09
CA LYS A 658 -10.48 -35.32 1.21
C LYS A 658 -11.49 -34.70 2.16
N THR A 659 -11.38 -35.06 3.44
CA THR A 659 -12.22 -34.50 4.50
C THR A 659 -11.49 -33.34 5.16
N TYR A 660 -12.16 -32.19 5.21
CA TYR A 660 -11.74 -30.98 5.90
C TYR A 660 -12.66 -30.70 7.08
N TYR A 661 -12.20 -29.88 8.02
CA TYR A 661 -12.93 -29.59 9.25
C TYR A 661 -13.22 -28.10 9.40
N GLU A 662 -14.47 -27.76 9.67
CA GLU A 662 -14.89 -26.40 10.05
C GLU A 662 -15.34 -26.35 11.52
N CYS A 663 -15.29 -25.16 12.13
CA CYS A 663 -15.79 -24.95 13.48
C CYS A 663 -17.23 -24.41 13.40
N GLN A 664 -18.22 -25.24 13.74
CA GLN A 664 -19.62 -24.85 13.76
C GLN A 664 -20.05 -24.51 15.18
N LYS A 665 -20.60 -23.31 15.39
CA LYS A 665 -21.19 -22.93 16.68
C LYS A 665 -22.52 -23.68 16.86
N CYS A 666 -22.76 -24.24 18.04
CA CYS A 666 -24.05 -24.85 18.36
C CYS A 666 -25.19 -23.82 18.24
N LYS A 667 -26.29 -24.22 17.60
CA LYS A 667 -27.45 -23.36 17.34
C LYS A 667 -28.31 -23.19 18.60
N GLU A 668 -29.18 -22.20 18.60
CA GLU A 668 -30.21 -22.02 19.62
C GLU A 668 -31.01 -23.32 19.84
N GLY A 669 -31.30 -23.64 21.10
CA GLY A 669 -31.88 -24.93 21.51
C GLY A 669 -30.87 -26.08 21.66
N THR A 670 -29.58 -25.85 21.37
CA THR A 670 -28.50 -26.84 21.55
C THR A 670 -27.26 -26.23 22.20
N TYR A 671 -26.40 -27.04 22.81
CA TYR A 671 -25.16 -26.56 23.43
C TYR A 671 -24.01 -27.60 23.39
N SER A 672 -22.79 -27.16 23.68
CA SER A 672 -21.63 -28.06 23.89
C SER A 672 -20.68 -27.49 24.95
N LEU A 673 -20.48 -28.23 26.04
CA LEU A 673 -19.52 -27.87 27.10
C LEU A 673 -18.13 -28.49 26.90
N ALA A 674 -17.99 -29.42 25.95
CA ALA A 674 -16.74 -30.09 25.65
C ALA A 674 -15.83 -29.23 24.76
N TYR A 675 -14.50 -29.31 24.97
CA TYR A 675 -13.53 -28.73 24.06
C TYR A 675 -13.32 -29.66 22.86
N PRO A 676 -13.53 -29.18 21.62
CA PRO A 676 -13.30 -29.99 20.43
C PRO A 676 -11.83 -30.41 20.33
N SER A 677 -11.59 -31.69 20.00
CA SER A 677 -10.25 -32.22 19.76
C SER A 677 -10.21 -33.03 18.47
N LEU A 678 -9.19 -32.85 17.63
CA LEU A 678 -9.03 -33.63 16.39
C LEU A 678 -8.91 -35.14 16.61
N LYS A 679 -8.61 -35.57 17.86
CA LYS A 679 -8.62 -36.99 18.24
C LYS A 679 -10.02 -37.54 18.48
N ASN A 680 -11.01 -36.68 18.72
CA ASN A 680 -12.41 -37.04 18.96
C ASN A 680 -13.33 -36.07 18.21
N THR A 681 -13.61 -36.38 16.94
CA THR A 681 -14.41 -35.55 16.04
C THR A 681 -15.91 -35.85 16.11
N GLU A 682 -16.35 -36.73 17.02
CA GLU A 682 -17.74 -37.17 17.16
C GLU A 682 -18.55 -36.30 18.13
N ILE A 683 -17.96 -35.23 18.66
CA ILE A 683 -18.64 -34.30 19.58
C ILE A 683 -19.75 -33.58 18.80
N GLN A 684 -21.01 -33.90 19.12
CA GLN A 684 -22.21 -33.27 18.57
C GLN A 684 -22.82 -32.30 19.59
N CYS A 685 -23.52 -31.28 19.10
CA CYS A 685 -24.28 -30.36 19.95
C CYS A 685 -25.41 -31.14 20.63
N GLN A 686 -25.47 -31.04 21.96
CA GLN A 686 -26.50 -31.68 22.77
C GLN A 686 -27.78 -30.84 22.75
N LYS A 687 -28.94 -31.51 22.81
CA LYS A 687 -30.23 -30.83 22.97
C LYS A 687 -30.27 -30.12 24.32
N CYS A 688 -30.87 -28.93 24.36
CA CYS A 688 -31.05 -28.20 25.62
C CYS A 688 -31.81 -29.05 26.64
N ILE A 689 -31.39 -28.96 27.90
CA ILE A 689 -31.96 -29.70 29.02
C ILE A 689 -33.25 -29.01 29.46
N ASP A 690 -34.20 -29.80 29.94
CA ASP A 690 -35.42 -29.28 30.57
C ASP A 690 -35.05 -28.32 31.72
N PHE A 691 -35.78 -27.21 31.85
CA PHE A 691 -35.52 -26.14 32.84
C PHE A 691 -34.25 -25.30 32.59
N ALA A 692 -33.73 -25.32 31.36
CA ALA A 692 -32.73 -24.38 30.88
C ALA A 692 -33.08 -23.85 29.48
N GLU A 693 -32.69 -22.60 29.22
CA GLU A 693 -32.74 -21.97 27.90
C GLU A 693 -31.32 -21.92 27.32
N CYS A 694 -31.13 -22.50 26.13
CA CYS A 694 -29.84 -22.56 25.45
C CYS A 694 -29.85 -21.61 24.26
N GLU A 695 -29.17 -20.47 24.38
CA GLU A 695 -29.00 -19.49 23.29
C GLU A 695 -28.00 -19.96 22.21
N GLY A 696 -27.45 -21.17 22.33
CA GLY A 696 -26.40 -21.72 21.47
C GLY A 696 -24.99 -21.56 22.04
N GLY A 697 -24.03 -22.26 21.44
CA GLY A 697 -22.64 -22.29 21.92
C GLY A 697 -22.45 -23.14 23.19
N ASP A 698 -21.79 -22.57 24.21
CA ASP A 698 -21.55 -23.18 25.53
C ASP A 698 -22.41 -22.56 26.64
N ILE A 699 -23.43 -21.77 26.27
CA ILE A 699 -24.25 -21.02 27.21
C ILE A 699 -25.50 -21.84 27.57
N LEU A 700 -25.62 -22.18 28.86
CA LEU A 700 -26.86 -22.66 29.46
C LEU A 700 -27.38 -21.62 30.44
N ASN A 701 -28.58 -21.10 30.19
CA ASN A 701 -29.29 -20.19 31.08
C ASN A 701 -30.33 -20.98 31.89
N ILE A 702 -30.10 -21.21 33.18
CA ILE A 702 -30.98 -22.04 33.99
C ILE A 702 -32.18 -21.23 34.49
N SER A 703 -33.37 -21.83 34.51
CA SER A 703 -34.59 -21.23 35.06
C SER A 703 -34.51 -21.00 36.57
N GLU A 704 -35.28 -20.03 37.07
CA GLU A 704 -35.44 -19.79 38.52
C GLU A 704 -35.98 -21.05 39.24
N GLY A 705 -35.55 -21.30 40.48
CA GLY A 705 -35.86 -22.50 41.26
C GLY A 705 -34.84 -23.65 41.12
N PHE A 706 -33.88 -23.53 40.20
CA PHE A 706 -32.89 -24.56 39.91
C PHE A 706 -31.45 -24.06 40.11
N TRP A 707 -30.54 -24.99 40.42
CA TRP A 707 -29.15 -24.73 40.73
C TRP A 707 -28.20 -25.64 39.93
N ARG A 708 -27.06 -25.09 39.51
CA ARG A 708 -25.94 -25.88 38.96
C ARG A 708 -24.65 -25.59 39.72
N MET A 709 -23.74 -26.56 39.67
CA MET A 709 -22.45 -26.45 40.32
C MET A 709 -21.53 -25.38 39.70
N ASN A 710 -21.45 -25.32 38.37
CA ASN A 710 -20.65 -24.34 37.60
C ASN A 710 -20.96 -24.44 36.09
N ASP A 711 -20.39 -23.54 35.30
CA ASP A 711 -20.50 -23.46 33.84
C ASP A 711 -19.84 -24.62 33.05
N GLN A 712 -19.26 -25.63 33.72
CA GLN A 712 -18.61 -26.78 33.07
C GLN A 712 -19.46 -28.05 33.12
N THR A 713 -20.56 -28.04 33.88
CA THR A 713 -21.45 -29.18 34.06
C THR A 713 -22.86 -28.84 33.63
N ASP A 714 -23.52 -29.81 33.02
CA ASP A 714 -24.91 -29.78 32.60
C ASP A 714 -25.86 -30.38 33.66
N GLU A 715 -25.34 -30.77 34.83
CA GLU A 715 -26.13 -31.30 35.95
C GLU A 715 -26.87 -30.16 36.68
N VAL A 716 -28.17 -30.05 36.40
CA VAL A 716 -29.10 -29.09 37.01
C VAL A 716 -29.93 -29.79 38.10
N ILE A 717 -30.03 -29.19 39.28
CA ILE A 717 -30.70 -29.75 40.46
C ILE A 717 -31.74 -28.75 40.99
N GLU A 718 -32.94 -29.23 41.32
CA GLU A 718 -34.01 -28.42 41.90
C GLU A 718 -33.72 -28.04 43.36
N CYS A 719 -34.02 -26.79 43.73
CA CYS A 719 -33.85 -26.27 45.09
C CYS A 719 -35.11 -26.56 45.94
N VAL A 720 -35.23 -27.78 46.44
CA VAL A 720 -36.44 -28.28 47.13
C VAL A 720 -36.81 -27.52 48.41
N ASN A 721 -35.83 -27.09 49.20
CA ASN A 721 -36.09 -26.52 50.53
C ASN A 721 -36.42 -25.02 50.50
N ALA A 722 -35.87 -24.27 49.53
CA ALA A 722 -36.05 -22.83 49.38
C ALA A 722 -35.85 -22.43 47.91
N PRO A 723 -36.82 -22.73 47.01
CA PRO A 723 -36.67 -22.51 45.58
C PRO A 723 -36.40 -21.04 45.23
N GLN A 724 -36.97 -20.10 45.99
CA GLN A 724 -36.77 -18.65 45.83
C GLN A 724 -35.32 -18.18 46.03
N ASN A 725 -34.47 -18.99 46.66
CA ASN A 725 -33.06 -18.65 46.86
C ASN A 725 -32.21 -18.94 45.62
N CYS A 726 -32.74 -19.73 44.68
CA CYS A 726 -32.08 -20.12 43.44
C CYS A 726 -32.62 -19.28 42.28
N LEU A 727 -31.93 -18.19 41.95
CA LEU A 727 -32.34 -17.23 40.92
C LEU A 727 -32.10 -17.73 39.48
N GLY A 728 -31.44 -18.88 39.31
CA GLY A 728 -31.04 -19.36 37.99
C GLY A 728 -29.98 -18.47 37.32
N GLY A 729 -29.83 -18.57 35.99
CA GLY A 729 -28.99 -17.68 35.19
C GLY A 729 -27.82 -18.35 34.43
N LYS A 730 -27.05 -17.52 33.72
CA LYS A 730 -25.96 -17.92 32.81
C LYS A 730 -24.60 -18.16 33.49
N GLY A 731 -24.44 -17.81 34.77
CA GLY A 731 -23.14 -17.75 35.46
C GLY A 731 -22.88 -18.84 36.51
N ASN A 732 -21.80 -18.68 37.28
CA ASN A 732 -21.41 -19.57 38.40
C ASN A 732 -22.17 -19.29 39.72
N ASN A 733 -22.85 -18.14 39.83
CA ASN A 733 -23.59 -17.75 41.02
C ASN A 733 -25.08 -17.68 40.71
N THR A 734 -25.79 -18.79 40.86
CA THR A 734 -27.24 -18.90 40.66
C THR A 734 -28.04 -18.61 41.94
N CYS A 735 -27.41 -18.03 42.96
CA CYS A 735 -28.01 -17.78 44.28
C CYS A 735 -28.40 -16.30 44.48
N SER A 736 -29.42 -16.06 45.31
CA SER A 736 -29.78 -14.72 45.79
C SER A 736 -28.67 -14.10 46.65
N LYS A 737 -28.67 -12.76 46.76
CA LYS A 737 -27.54 -11.95 47.28
C LYS A 737 -27.08 -12.31 48.71
N SER A 738 -27.96 -12.86 49.54
CA SER A 738 -27.66 -13.28 50.92
C SER A 738 -27.25 -14.75 51.05
N HIS A 739 -27.32 -15.53 49.96
CA HIS A 739 -27.15 -16.98 49.96
C HIS A 739 -25.96 -17.42 49.10
N ILE A 740 -25.32 -18.52 49.50
CA ILE A 740 -24.18 -19.12 48.81
C ILE A 740 -24.19 -20.65 48.98
N GLY A 741 -23.40 -21.33 48.16
CA GLY A 741 -23.18 -22.78 48.27
C GLY A 741 -24.22 -23.62 47.51
N PRO A 742 -24.17 -24.95 47.69
CA PRO A 742 -25.08 -25.87 47.00
C PRO A 742 -26.54 -25.58 47.33
N LEU A 743 -27.40 -25.56 46.31
CA LEU A 743 -28.83 -25.29 46.43
C LEU A 743 -29.16 -23.94 47.11
N CYS A 744 -28.17 -23.05 47.25
CA CYS A 744 -28.31 -21.75 47.90
C CYS A 744 -28.85 -21.82 49.35
N GLU A 745 -28.58 -22.93 50.04
CA GLU A 745 -29.11 -23.20 51.38
C GLU A 745 -28.31 -22.51 52.50
N ASN A 746 -27.08 -22.04 52.24
CA ASN A 746 -26.21 -21.47 53.26
C ASN A 746 -26.14 -19.95 53.16
N CYS A 747 -26.03 -19.26 54.30
CA CYS A 747 -25.85 -17.82 54.33
C CYS A 747 -24.44 -17.41 53.93
N ASP A 748 -24.33 -16.30 53.19
CA ASP A 748 -23.04 -15.73 52.81
C ASP A 748 -22.41 -14.97 53.98
N LEU A 749 -21.81 -15.74 54.90
CA LEU A 749 -21.07 -15.21 56.04
C LEU A 749 -19.91 -14.28 55.63
N LYS A 750 -19.35 -14.44 54.42
CA LYS A 750 -18.29 -13.56 53.91
C LYS A 750 -18.80 -12.14 53.69
N ASN A 751 -20.08 -12.01 53.33
CA ASN A 751 -20.77 -10.74 53.12
C ASN A 751 -21.65 -10.32 54.31
N ASN A 752 -21.35 -10.82 55.53
CA ASN A 752 -22.03 -10.50 56.79
C ASN A 752 -23.51 -10.94 56.87
N TYR A 753 -23.89 -12.03 56.21
CA TYR A 753 -25.21 -12.64 56.38
C TYR A 753 -25.15 -13.86 57.29
N SER A 754 -26.05 -13.96 58.28
CA SER A 754 -26.16 -15.09 59.21
C SER A 754 -27.57 -15.67 59.23
N ASN A 755 -27.71 -16.89 59.75
CA ASN A 755 -28.99 -17.58 59.82
C ASN A 755 -29.91 -16.91 60.85
N ILE A 756 -31.14 -16.60 60.44
CA ILE A 756 -32.25 -16.27 61.37
C ILE A 756 -33.09 -17.53 61.66
N SER A 757 -33.43 -18.25 60.61
CA SER A 757 -34.16 -19.53 60.62
C SER A 757 -33.47 -20.51 59.69
N ASP A 758 -33.96 -21.76 59.67
CA ASP A 758 -33.47 -22.74 58.71
C ASP A 758 -33.72 -22.23 57.27
N TYR A 759 -32.64 -22.13 56.49
CA TYR A 759 -32.62 -21.67 55.09
C TYR A 759 -32.93 -20.18 54.84
N ASP A 760 -33.05 -19.35 55.89
CA ASP A 760 -33.22 -17.89 55.77
C ASP A 760 -32.03 -17.13 56.36
N CYS A 761 -31.59 -16.10 55.63
CA CYS A 761 -30.38 -15.35 55.92
C CYS A 761 -30.67 -13.86 56.03
N ASP A 762 -30.14 -13.21 57.07
CA ASP A 762 -30.23 -11.76 57.24
C ASP A 762 -28.89 -11.16 57.66
N TYR A 763 -28.78 -9.85 57.51
CA TYR A 763 -27.57 -9.10 57.77
C TYR A 763 -27.25 -9.04 59.26
N CYS A 764 -25.99 -9.30 59.60
CA CYS A 764 -25.53 -9.27 60.97
C CYS A 764 -25.60 -7.85 61.58
N GLY A 765 -26.53 -7.65 62.52
CA GLY A 765 -26.55 -6.48 63.42
C GLY A 765 -25.46 -6.53 64.50
N SER A 766 -25.37 -5.52 65.39
CA SER A 766 -24.31 -5.46 66.42
C SER A 766 -24.40 -6.66 67.40
N PRO A 767 -23.39 -7.56 67.46
CA PRO A 767 -23.44 -8.79 68.26
C PRO A 767 -23.57 -8.58 69.78
N PHE A 768 -23.13 -7.41 70.26
CA PHE A 768 -23.08 -7.06 71.68
C PHE A 768 -24.44 -6.68 72.27
N ILE A 769 -25.33 -6.07 71.49
CA ILE A 769 -26.61 -5.55 71.99
C ILE A 769 -27.64 -6.67 72.18
N ASN A 770 -27.69 -7.66 71.28
CA ASN A 770 -28.63 -8.77 71.38
C ASN A 770 -28.24 -9.77 72.49
N SER A 771 -26.94 -9.95 72.74
CA SER A 771 -26.43 -10.82 73.81
C SER A 771 -26.71 -10.25 75.21
N LEU A 772 -26.62 -8.94 75.41
CA LEU A 772 -27.02 -8.27 76.67
C LEU A 772 -28.53 -8.38 76.95
N LYS A 773 -29.38 -8.25 75.93
CA LYS A 773 -30.84 -8.37 76.10
C LYS A 773 -31.24 -9.75 76.62
N ILE A 774 -30.69 -10.82 76.04
CA ILE A 774 -31.02 -12.21 76.43
C ILE A 774 -30.47 -12.55 77.83
N LEU A 775 -29.23 -12.15 78.13
CA LEU A 775 -28.62 -12.42 79.44
C LEU A 775 -29.36 -11.67 80.57
N SER A 776 -29.82 -10.45 80.31
CA SER A 776 -30.59 -9.64 81.27
C SER A 776 -31.97 -10.24 81.56
N LEU A 777 -32.65 -10.77 80.53
CA LEU A 777 -33.95 -11.42 80.67
C LEU A 777 -33.85 -12.74 81.47
N MET A 778 -32.80 -13.53 81.22
CA MET A 778 -32.53 -14.78 81.94
C MET A 778 -32.19 -14.56 83.41
N THR A 779 -31.32 -13.60 83.72
CA THR A 779 -30.97 -13.26 85.12
C THR A 779 -32.16 -12.62 85.86
N PHE A 780 -32.98 -11.82 85.20
CA PHE A 780 -34.21 -11.27 85.76
C PHE A 780 -35.27 -12.35 86.05
N TYR A 781 -35.43 -13.34 85.16
CA TYR A 781 -36.38 -14.44 85.34
C TYR A 781 -36.02 -15.39 86.50
N VAL A 782 -34.73 -15.67 86.69
CA VAL A 782 -34.25 -16.54 87.78
C VAL A 782 -34.33 -15.84 89.15
N THR A 783 -33.99 -14.55 89.21
CA THR A 783 -34.02 -13.78 90.47
C THR A 783 -35.44 -13.47 90.96
N THR A 784 -36.40 -13.28 90.06
CA THR A 784 -37.81 -13.02 90.40
C THR A 784 -38.59 -14.26 90.86
N ASN A 785 -38.27 -15.45 90.33
CA ASN A 785 -38.93 -16.71 90.71
C ASN A 785 -38.44 -17.31 92.04
N LEU A 786 -37.21 -17.02 92.47
CA LEU A 786 -36.65 -17.53 93.73
C LEU A 786 -37.11 -16.73 94.97
N LYS A 787 -37.32 -15.40 94.84
CA LYS A 787 -37.88 -14.57 95.93
C LYS A 787 -39.32 -14.99 96.30
N LYS A 788 -40.15 -15.34 95.32
CA LYS A 788 -41.56 -15.75 95.52
C LYS A 788 -41.72 -17.12 96.21
N LYS A 789 -40.76 -18.04 96.04
CA LYS A 789 -40.81 -19.37 96.70
C LYS A 789 -40.38 -19.35 98.18
N LEU A 790 -39.49 -18.44 98.57
CA LEU A 790 -38.95 -18.34 99.93
C LEU A 790 -39.86 -17.62 100.94
N GLN A 791 -40.63 -16.60 100.52
CA GLN A 791 -41.64 -15.96 101.40
C GLN A 791 -42.77 -16.93 101.80
N LYS A 792 -43.12 -17.87 100.91
CA LYS A 792 -44.23 -18.82 101.12
C LYS A 792 -43.91 -19.91 102.16
N GLN A 793 -42.64 -20.31 102.29
CA GLN A 793 -42.20 -21.31 103.28
C GLN A 793 -42.01 -20.72 104.70
N ILE A 794 -41.65 -19.44 104.83
CA ILE A 794 -41.52 -18.75 106.13
C ILE A 794 -42.91 -18.51 106.76
N PHE A 795 -43.95 -18.24 105.96
CA PHE A 795 -45.34 -18.10 106.45
C PHE A 795 -45.91 -19.42 106.99
N LEU A 796 -45.58 -20.56 106.37
CA LEU A 796 -46.04 -21.88 106.79
C LEU A 796 -45.36 -22.38 108.08
N TYR A 797 -44.08 -22.07 108.29
CA TYR A 797 -43.35 -22.48 109.51
C TYR A 797 -43.79 -21.69 110.75
N LYS A 798 -44.09 -20.39 110.62
CA LYS A 798 -44.66 -19.57 111.72
C LYS A 798 -46.04 -20.08 112.16
N LYS A 799 -46.86 -20.60 111.24
CA LYS A 799 -48.21 -21.10 111.53
C LYS A 799 -48.21 -22.44 112.30
N ILE A 800 -47.19 -23.27 112.10
CA ILE A 800 -47.04 -24.58 112.76
C ILE A 800 -46.45 -24.44 114.18
N LEU A 801 -45.63 -23.41 114.44
CA LEU A 801 -45.00 -23.20 115.75
C LEU A 801 -45.95 -22.56 116.78
N PHE A 802 -46.91 -21.72 116.33
CA PHE A 802 -47.98 -21.18 117.19
C PHE A 802 -49.03 -22.24 117.58
N ALA A 803 -49.31 -23.22 116.71
CA ALA A 803 -50.28 -24.28 116.96
C ALA A 803 -49.80 -25.35 117.96
N LYS A 804 -48.49 -25.38 118.30
CA LYS A 804 -47.90 -26.33 119.24
C LYS A 804 -47.75 -25.80 120.68
N ILE A 805 -48.01 -24.52 120.92
CA ILE A 805 -47.88 -23.88 122.25
C ILE A 805 -49.24 -23.64 122.92
N SER A 806 -50.36 -23.72 122.18
CA SER A 806 -51.72 -23.47 122.70
C SER A 806 -52.57 -24.72 122.98
N ALA A 807 -51.99 -25.93 122.89
CA ALA A 807 -52.74 -27.19 123.04
C ALA A 807 -52.39 -28.01 124.30
N ASP A 808 -51.33 -27.67 125.04
CA ASP A 808 -50.89 -28.38 126.25
C ASP A 808 -51.36 -27.75 127.59
N SER A 809 -52.20 -26.68 127.57
CA SER A 809 -52.66 -26.00 128.79
C SER A 809 -54.15 -26.09 129.11
N VAL A 810 -54.96 -26.78 128.30
CA VAL A 810 -56.43 -26.85 128.49
C VAL A 810 -56.96 -28.28 128.76
N LEU A 811 -56.12 -29.31 128.64
CA LEU A 811 -56.47 -30.71 128.95
C LEU A 811 -56.36 -31.09 130.45
N ASN A 812 -56.07 -30.13 131.35
CA ASN A 812 -55.96 -30.39 132.80
C ASN A 812 -57.09 -29.77 133.66
N LYS A 813 -58.21 -29.31 133.07
CA LYS A 813 -59.30 -28.70 133.85
C LYS A 813 -60.74 -29.11 133.57
N LEU A 814 -61.02 -30.04 132.65
CA LEU A 814 -62.38 -30.56 132.46
C LEU A 814 -62.41 -32.09 132.34
N VAL A 815 -61.65 -32.75 133.22
CA VAL A 815 -62.04 -34.03 133.80
C VAL A 815 -63.14 -33.72 134.82
N GLN A 816 -64.40 -33.89 134.43
CA GLN A 816 -65.47 -34.45 135.26
C GLN A 816 -66.77 -34.47 134.44
N GLY A 817 -67.23 -35.69 134.12
CA GLY A 817 -68.59 -35.94 133.70
C GLY A 817 -68.76 -36.38 132.25
N ILE A 818 -69.01 -37.68 132.11
CA ILE A 818 -69.79 -38.35 131.06
C ILE A 818 -68.98 -39.05 129.96
N SER A 819 -69.00 -40.37 130.13
CA SER A 819 -68.70 -41.47 129.22
C SER A 819 -69.47 -41.44 127.89
N VAL A 820 -68.82 -41.86 126.80
CA VAL A 820 -69.09 -43.11 126.02
C VAL A 820 -68.44 -43.02 124.62
N ASN A 821 -67.62 -44.04 124.32
CA ASN A 821 -67.22 -44.64 123.01
C ASN A 821 -68.05 -44.24 121.76
N ASN A 822 -67.59 -44.26 120.50
CA ASN A 822 -66.35 -44.69 119.86
C ASN A 822 -66.36 -44.26 118.37
N ASN A 823 -65.16 -44.23 117.77
CA ASN A 823 -64.83 -44.47 116.34
C ASN A 823 -65.20 -43.41 115.27
N VAL A 824 -64.23 -42.56 114.92
CA VAL A 824 -64.04 -42.11 113.52
C VAL A 824 -62.54 -42.09 113.17
N GLN A 825 -62.17 -42.95 112.22
CA GLN A 825 -60.85 -43.02 111.58
C GLN A 825 -60.64 -41.86 110.60
N LYS A 826 -59.42 -41.30 110.63
CA LYS A 826 -58.86 -40.40 109.62
C LYS A 826 -58.31 -41.21 108.43
N SER A 827 -58.50 -40.72 107.21
CA SER A 827 -57.61 -41.03 106.08
C SER A 827 -57.37 -39.82 105.19
N ASN A 828 -56.10 -39.68 104.79
CA ASN A 828 -55.45 -38.50 104.20
C ASN A 828 -55.56 -38.46 102.67
N LYS A 829 -55.66 -37.25 102.10
CA LYS A 829 -55.60 -36.98 100.65
C LYS A 829 -54.16 -36.61 100.25
N GLN A 830 -53.53 -37.42 99.39
CA GLN A 830 -52.19 -37.18 98.83
C GLN A 830 -52.22 -36.09 97.74
N LEU A 831 -51.32 -35.10 97.84
CA LEU A 831 -50.98 -34.17 96.75
C LEU A 831 -49.83 -34.76 95.93
N MET A 832 -50.03 -34.97 94.63
CA MET A 832 -48.98 -35.35 93.66
C MET A 832 -47.99 -34.19 93.44
N ASP A 833 -46.69 -34.49 93.49
CA ASP A 833 -45.60 -33.53 93.28
C ASP A 833 -45.45 -33.15 91.79
N THR A 834 -45.95 -31.97 91.42
CA THR A 834 -45.80 -31.32 90.10
C THR A 834 -44.36 -31.29 89.54
N SER A 835 -43.34 -31.48 90.38
CA SER A 835 -41.93 -31.51 89.95
C SER A 835 -41.52 -32.78 89.19
N VAL A 836 -42.20 -33.92 89.44
CA VAL A 836 -41.86 -35.21 88.81
C VAL A 836 -42.43 -35.28 87.38
N LEU A 837 -43.68 -34.88 87.19
CA LEU A 837 -44.34 -34.80 85.89
C LEU A 837 -43.60 -33.85 84.93
N LEU A 838 -43.15 -32.68 85.42
CA LEU A 838 -42.43 -31.71 84.60
C LEU A 838 -41.07 -32.25 84.11
N LYS A 839 -40.37 -33.04 84.95
CA LYS A 839 -39.10 -33.69 84.56
C LYS A 839 -39.31 -34.76 83.49
N GLN A 840 -40.39 -35.55 83.57
CA GLN A 840 -40.70 -36.56 82.57
C GLN A 840 -41.01 -35.90 81.21
N VAL A 841 -41.85 -34.86 81.19
CA VAL A 841 -42.19 -34.13 79.95
C VAL A 841 -40.95 -33.51 79.29
N LEU A 842 -40.07 -32.87 80.08
CA LEU A 842 -38.82 -32.31 79.56
C LEU A 842 -37.92 -33.37 78.92
N ASN A 843 -37.78 -34.55 79.54
CA ASN A 843 -36.95 -35.62 79.00
C ASN A 843 -37.48 -36.14 77.65
N TYR A 844 -38.81 -36.30 77.52
CA TYR A 844 -39.42 -36.71 76.24
C TYR A 844 -39.20 -35.67 75.12
N PHE A 845 -39.33 -34.37 75.41
CA PHE A 845 -39.02 -33.33 74.42
C PHE A 845 -37.55 -33.35 73.99
N GLN A 846 -36.62 -33.60 74.93
CA GLN A 846 -35.19 -33.71 74.61
C GLN A 846 -34.89 -34.90 73.70
N ILE A 847 -35.55 -36.05 73.90
CA ILE A 847 -35.41 -37.23 73.02
C ILE A 847 -35.92 -36.93 71.61
N ILE A 848 -37.05 -36.22 71.48
CA ILE A 848 -37.62 -35.85 70.18
C ILE A 848 -36.67 -34.95 69.39
N VAL A 849 -36.05 -33.94 70.02
CA VAL A 849 -35.03 -33.07 69.37
C VAL A 849 -33.82 -33.87 68.89
N VAL A 850 -33.42 -34.91 69.62
CA VAL A 850 -32.33 -35.78 69.17
C VAL A 850 -32.75 -36.58 67.94
N LEU A 851 -33.98 -37.09 67.90
CA LEU A 851 -34.48 -37.88 66.77
C LEU A 851 -34.63 -37.05 65.47
N THR A 852 -34.96 -35.77 65.55
CA THR A 852 -35.10 -34.89 64.35
C THR A 852 -33.77 -34.67 63.63
N THR A 853 -32.62 -34.83 64.30
CA THR A 853 -31.29 -34.70 63.67
C THR A 853 -31.02 -35.76 62.60
N PHE A 854 -31.76 -36.88 62.61
CA PHE A 854 -31.62 -37.98 61.66
C PHE A 854 -32.53 -37.87 60.40
N GLN A 855 -33.03 -36.67 60.08
CA GLN A 855 -33.86 -36.41 58.89
C GLN A 855 -35.13 -37.28 58.79
N LEU A 856 -35.73 -37.62 59.93
CA LEU A 856 -37.04 -38.29 59.95
C LEU A 856 -38.15 -37.30 59.56
N LYS A 857 -39.07 -37.70 58.68
CA LYS A 857 -40.22 -36.87 58.25
C LYS A 857 -41.22 -36.71 59.40
N ILE A 858 -41.00 -35.74 60.28
CA ILE A 858 -41.92 -35.36 61.37
C ILE A 858 -42.63 -34.06 60.95
N PRO A 859 -43.95 -33.90 61.19
CA PRO A 859 -44.66 -32.66 60.85
C PRO A 859 -44.03 -31.42 61.52
N ASN A 860 -43.77 -30.37 60.72
CA ASN A 860 -43.08 -29.15 61.19
C ASN A 860 -43.71 -28.50 62.43
N MET A 861 -45.04 -28.61 62.61
CA MET A 861 -45.73 -28.04 63.78
C MET A 861 -45.25 -28.63 65.12
N PHE A 862 -44.90 -29.92 65.13
CA PHE A 862 -44.36 -30.59 66.33
C PHE A 862 -42.89 -30.26 66.54
N VAL A 863 -42.10 -30.14 65.46
CA VAL A 863 -40.65 -29.89 65.55
C VAL A 863 -40.36 -28.47 66.04
N VAL A 864 -40.99 -27.45 65.46
CA VAL A 864 -40.73 -26.04 65.79
C VAL A 864 -41.08 -25.72 67.24
N SER A 865 -42.22 -26.23 67.73
CA SER A 865 -42.68 -25.99 69.10
C SER A 865 -41.79 -26.69 70.14
N VAL A 866 -41.29 -27.89 69.81
CA VAL A 866 -40.41 -28.68 70.67
C VAL A 866 -39.00 -28.09 70.68
N ASP A 867 -38.46 -27.63 69.55
CA ASP A 867 -37.11 -27.04 69.49
C ASP A 867 -36.98 -25.75 70.31
N ILE A 868 -38.02 -24.90 70.34
CA ILE A 868 -37.99 -23.65 71.12
C ILE A 868 -37.92 -23.95 72.63
N ILE A 869 -38.62 -24.99 73.09
CA ILE A 869 -38.69 -25.37 74.51
C ILE A 869 -37.46 -26.20 74.91
N ALA A 870 -36.97 -27.07 74.02
CA ALA A 870 -35.94 -28.05 74.33
C ALA A 870 -34.52 -27.66 73.86
N ASN A 871 -34.35 -26.65 73.00
CA ASN A 871 -33.03 -26.22 72.50
C ASN A 871 -32.87 -24.70 72.25
N PRO A 872 -33.08 -23.84 73.25
CA PRO A 872 -32.90 -22.38 73.14
C PRO A 872 -31.44 -21.93 72.88
N THR A 873 -30.48 -22.83 73.03
CA THR A 873 -29.06 -22.62 72.74
C THR A 873 -28.73 -22.35 71.27
N THR A 874 -29.47 -22.93 70.32
CA THR A 874 -29.22 -22.71 68.90
C THR A 874 -29.47 -21.26 68.50
N GLN A 875 -30.51 -20.64 69.05
CA GLN A 875 -30.82 -19.22 68.86
C GLN A 875 -29.72 -18.30 69.40
N ILE A 876 -29.15 -18.65 70.56
CA ILE A 876 -27.99 -17.96 71.11
C ILE A 876 -26.79 -18.10 70.16
N LEU A 877 -26.51 -19.31 69.67
CA LEU A 877 -25.37 -19.55 68.78
C LEU A 877 -25.52 -18.89 67.40
N TYR A 878 -26.72 -18.82 66.83
CA TYR A 878 -27.01 -18.07 65.60
C TYR A 878 -26.65 -16.59 65.76
N SER A 879 -27.02 -15.99 66.90
CA SER A 879 -26.66 -14.61 67.24
C SER A 879 -25.15 -14.37 67.34
N PHE A 880 -24.34 -15.43 67.54
CA PHE A 880 -22.88 -15.35 67.61
C PHE A 880 -22.17 -15.84 66.34
N GLN A 881 -22.87 -16.28 65.29
CA GLN A 881 -22.24 -16.82 64.08
C GLN A 881 -21.29 -15.84 63.40
N CYS A 882 -21.67 -14.57 63.24
CA CYS A 882 -20.79 -13.56 62.66
C CYS A 882 -19.53 -13.29 63.52
N PHE A 883 -19.67 -13.35 64.85
CA PHE A 883 -18.51 -13.26 65.75
C PHE A 883 -17.58 -14.48 65.61
N PHE A 884 -18.15 -15.69 65.51
CA PHE A 884 -17.36 -16.89 65.24
C PHE A 884 -16.65 -16.82 63.89
N TYR A 885 -17.27 -16.22 62.86
CA TYR A 885 -16.62 -16.03 61.56
C TYR A 885 -15.41 -15.08 61.65
N GLN A 886 -15.51 -14.00 62.42
CA GLN A 886 -14.36 -13.13 62.69
C GLN A 886 -13.24 -13.86 63.46
N LEU A 887 -13.60 -14.73 64.42
CA LEU A 887 -12.64 -15.58 65.11
C LEU A 887 -12.00 -16.61 64.19
N TYR A 888 -12.77 -17.22 63.28
CA TYR A 888 -12.27 -18.13 62.25
C TYR A 888 -11.20 -17.44 61.40
N LEU A 889 -11.46 -16.21 60.93
CA LEU A 889 -10.49 -15.44 60.14
C LEU A 889 -9.19 -15.14 60.90
N LYS A 890 -9.24 -14.94 62.22
CA LYS A 890 -8.06 -14.65 63.05
C LYS A 890 -7.29 -15.89 63.52
N THR A 891 -7.99 -16.97 63.84
CA THR A 891 -7.40 -18.16 64.48
C THR A 891 -7.22 -19.34 63.53
N GLY A 892 -7.88 -19.32 62.37
CA GLY A 892 -7.92 -20.46 61.43
C GLY A 892 -8.77 -21.64 61.91
N LEU A 893 -9.36 -21.58 63.11
CA LEU A 893 -10.20 -22.64 63.67
C LEU A 893 -11.56 -22.67 62.98
N ASN A 894 -11.94 -23.82 62.44
CA ASN A 894 -13.19 -23.97 61.68
C ASN A 894 -14.43 -23.60 62.52
N MET A 895 -15.42 -23.00 61.86
CA MET A 895 -16.69 -22.53 62.42
C MET A 895 -17.41 -23.58 63.26
N ILE A 896 -17.43 -24.85 62.81
CA ILE A 896 -18.10 -25.94 63.54
C ILE A 896 -17.41 -26.20 64.89
N TYR A 897 -16.07 -26.14 64.93
CA TYR A 897 -15.32 -26.29 66.18
C TYR A 897 -15.53 -25.09 67.11
N LEU A 898 -15.56 -23.87 66.56
CA LEU A 898 -15.84 -22.67 67.36
C LEU A 898 -17.25 -22.71 67.98
N GLN A 899 -18.25 -23.15 67.23
CA GLN A 899 -19.62 -23.32 67.73
C GLN A 899 -19.72 -24.44 68.80
N LEU A 900 -18.98 -25.54 68.63
CA LEU A 900 -18.92 -26.62 69.64
C LEU A 900 -18.21 -26.16 70.92
N ILE A 901 -17.09 -25.46 70.80
CA ILE A 901 -16.38 -24.88 71.96
C ILE A 901 -17.30 -23.91 72.70
N ALA A 902 -18.02 -23.06 71.96
CA ALA A 902 -18.96 -22.11 72.55
C ALA A 902 -20.14 -22.82 73.24
N SER A 903 -20.70 -23.88 72.65
CA SER A 903 -21.81 -24.63 73.25
C SER A 903 -21.41 -25.35 74.55
N VAL A 904 -20.15 -25.77 74.68
CA VAL A 904 -19.60 -26.37 75.90
C VAL A 904 -19.16 -25.32 76.92
N ALA A 905 -18.61 -24.17 76.49
CA ALA A 905 -18.18 -23.10 77.39
C ALA A 905 -19.35 -22.36 78.07
N LEU A 906 -20.48 -22.20 77.36
CA LEU A 906 -21.66 -21.49 77.83
C LEU A 906 -22.22 -22.04 79.18
N PRO A 907 -22.45 -23.37 79.36
CA PRO A 907 -22.90 -23.89 80.65
C PRO A 907 -21.87 -23.68 81.77
N ILE A 908 -20.57 -23.73 81.46
CA ILE A 908 -19.50 -23.50 82.44
C ILE A 908 -19.53 -22.04 82.93
N ILE A 909 -19.66 -21.08 82.02
CA ILE A 909 -19.78 -19.65 82.34
C ILE A 909 -21.01 -19.39 83.22
N LEU A 910 -22.15 -20.01 82.90
CA LEU A 910 -23.37 -19.86 83.70
C LEU A 910 -23.24 -20.47 85.09
N ILE A 911 -22.56 -21.62 85.22
CA ILE A 911 -22.25 -22.21 86.54
C ILE A 911 -21.37 -21.26 87.36
N ILE A 912 -20.37 -20.61 86.75
CA ILE A 912 -19.54 -19.60 87.43
C ILE A 912 -20.38 -18.40 87.87
N ILE A 913 -21.28 -17.91 87.03
CA ILE A 913 -22.21 -16.82 87.39
C ILE A 913 -23.09 -17.23 88.57
N PHE A 914 -23.59 -18.47 88.59
CA PHE A 914 -24.35 -19.00 89.73
C PHE A 914 -23.50 -19.17 90.99
N LEU A 915 -22.23 -19.58 90.87
CA LEU A 915 -21.31 -19.66 92.00
C LEU A 915 -21.05 -18.28 92.62
N VAL A 916 -20.79 -17.27 91.79
CA VAL A 916 -20.52 -15.89 92.23
C VAL A 916 -21.79 -15.26 92.80
N SER A 917 -22.92 -15.33 92.08
CA SER A 917 -24.18 -14.75 92.55
C SER A 917 -24.70 -15.43 93.82
N GLY A 918 -24.59 -16.76 93.92
CA GLY A 918 -24.92 -17.50 95.12
C GLY A 918 -24.00 -17.17 96.29
N GLY A 919 -22.70 -16.99 96.02
CA GLY A 919 -21.70 -16.56 97.01
C GLY A 919 -21.94 -15.14 97.56
N ILE A 920 -22.40 -14.22 96.72
CA ILE A 920 -22.72 -12.83 97.12
C ILE A 920 -24.06 -12.77 97.86
N ILE A 921 -25.12 -13.35 97.28
CA ILE A 921 -26.50 -13.20 97.79
C ILE A 921 -26.70 -13.96 99.10
N TYR A 922 -26.12 -15.15 99.24
CA TYR A 922 -26.33 -16.03 100.40
C TYR A 922 -25.11 -16.08 101.34
N ARG A 923 -24.24 -15.06 101.31
CA ARG A 923 -23.00 -15.00 102.10
C ARG A 923 -23.21 -15.21 103.61
N LYS A 924 -24.38 -14.80 104.14
CA LYS A 924 -24.72 -14.87 105.57
C LYS A 924 -25.57 -16.10 105.96
N ASP A 925 -26.01 -16.92 105.00
CA ASP A 925 -26.91 -18.07 105.24
C ASP A 925 -26.21 -19.38 104.81
N PRO A 926 -25.46 -20.07 105.70
CA PRO A 926 -24.68 -21.26 105.33
C PRO A 926 -25.54 -22.44 104.86
N TYR A 927 -26.82 -22.50 105.27
CA TYR A 927 -27.74 -23.58 104.89
C TYR A 927 -28.32 -23.42 103.46
N ARG A 928 -28.54 -22.17 103.01
CA ARG A 928 -29.16 -21.89 101.71
C ARG A 928 -28.17 -21.91 100.56
N ARG A 929 -26.91 -21.60 100.84
CA ARG A 929 -25.82 -21.58 99.86
C ARG A 929 -25.65 -22.93 99.12
N PRO A 930 -25.50 -24.10 99.78
CA PRO A 930 -25.31 -25.36 99.06
C PRO A 930 -26.53 -25.75 98.22
N ILE A 931 -27.75 -25.53 98.72
CA ILE A 931 -28.99 -25.89 98.01
C ILE A 931 -29.13 -25.08 96.70
N TYR A 932 -28.84 -23.77 96.74
CA TYR A 932 -28.84 -22.94 95.54
C TYR A 932 -27.82 -23.44 94.51
N LEU A 933 -26.60 -23.76 94.96
CA LEU A 933 -25.54 -24.25 94.07
C LEU A 933 -25.86 -25.60 93.44
N TYR A 934 -26.35 -26.58 94.22
CA TYR A 934 -26.73 -27.89 93.69
C TYR A 934 -27.89 -27.81 92.69
N THR A 935 -28.91 -27.01 92.99
CA THR A 935 -30.08 -26.87 92.11
C THR A 935 -29.75 -26.11 90.82
N SER A 936 -28.92 -25.07 90.89
CA SER A 936 -28.43 -24.37 89.69
C SER A 936 -27.53 -25.24 88.82
N PHE A 937 -26.65 -26.03 89.41
CA PHE A 937 -25.79 -26.97 88.65
C PHE A 937 -26.63 -28.00 87.89
N LEU A 938 -27.60 -28.61 88.58
CA LEU A 938 -28.48 -29.63 87.99
C LEU A 938 -29.38 -29.03 86.89
N TYR A 939 -29.82 -27.78 87.05
CA TYR A 939 -30.53 -27.05 86.01
C TYR A 939 -29.66 -26.80 84.77
N CYS A 940 -28.45 -26.29 84.93
CA CYS A 940 -27.52 -26.09 83.81
C CYS A 940 -27.23 -27.40 83.07
N PHE A 941 -27.00 -28.49 83.81
CA PHE A 941 -26.71 -29.78 83.22
C PHE A 941 -27.86 -30.27 82.32
N ILE A 942 -29.10 -30.27 82.83
CA ILE A 942 -30.27 -30.75 82.07
C ILE A 942 -30.60 -29.82 80.89
N TYR A 943 -30.42 -28.51 81.06
CA TYR A 943 -30.83 -27.52 80.06
C TYR A 943 -29.91 -27.51 78.82
N PHE A 944 -28.59 -27.66 79.00
CA PHE A 944 -27.63 -27.56 77.89
C PHE A 944 -27.33 -28.89 77.19
N GLN A 945 -27.65 -30.02 77.80
CA GLN A 945 -27.35 -31.37 77.29
C GLN A 945 -27.79 -31.64 75.83
N PRO A 946 -29.03 -31.32 75.39
CA PRO A 946 -29.48 -31.65 74.03
C PRO A 946 -28.68 -30.94 72.93
N SER A 947 -28.25 -29.71 73.20
CA SER A 947 -27.53 -28.87 72.23
C SER A 947 -26.11 -29.36 71.96
N ILE A 948 -25.42 -29.82 73.00
CA ILE A 948 -24.05 -30.38 72.91
C ILE A 948 -24.10 -31.66 72.09
N PHE A 949 -25.13 -32.49 72.29
CA PHE A 949 -25.31 -33.75 71.57
C PHE A 949 -25.59 -33.52 70.07
N ASN A 950 -26.53 -32.64 69.73
CA ASN A 950 -26.86 -32.30 68.34
C ASN A 950 -25.62 -31.80 67.55
N ARG A 951 -24.84 -30.89 68.14
CA ARG A 951 -23.63 -30.36 67.48
C ARG A 951 -22.52 -31.41 67.34
N SER A 952 -22.41 -32.33 68.29
CA SER A 952 -21.47 -33.45 68.19
C SER A 952 -21.83 -34.40 67.03
N ILE A 953 -23.13 -34.63 66.77
CA ILE A 953 -23.59 -35.42 65.62
C ILE A 953 -23.32 -34.72 64.29
N SER A 954 -23.50 -33.40 64.22
CA SER A 954 -23.30 -32.63 62.97
C SER A 954 -21.87 -32.71 62.41
N LEU A 955 -20.87 -33.06 63.24
CA LEU A 955 -19.50 -33.32 62.82
C LEU A 955 -19.31 -34.61 62.01
N VAL A 956 -20.25 -35.56 62.11
CA VAL A 956 -20.11 -36.93 61.56
C VAL A 956 -21.09 -37.17 60.40
N THR A 957 -22.04 -36.27 60.16
CA THR A 957 -23.09 -36.44 59.12
C THR A 957 -22.77 -35.72 57.79
N CYS A 958 -22.95 -36.42 56.66
CA CYS A 958 -22.84 -35.87 55.29
C CYS A 958 -24.17 -36.00 54.53
N ARG A 959 -24.46 -35.03 53.64
CA ARG A 959 -25.59 -35.05 52.69
C ARG A 959 -25.08 -35.25 51.26
N GLN A 960 -25.74 -36.08 50.47
CA GLN A 960 -25.46 -36.20 49.03
C GLN A 960 -26.24 -35.12 48.27
N ILE A 961 -25.57 -34.36 47.39
CA ILE A 961 -26.18 -33.36 46.50
C ILE A 961 -25.67 -33.68 45.08
N GLY A 962 -26.57 -34.18 44.23
CA GLY A 962 -26.21 -34.73 42.92
C GLY A 962 -25.25 -35.92 43.05
N LYS A 963 -24.16 -35.90 42.28
CA LYS A 963 -23.09 -36.92 42.33
C LYS A 963 -22.02 -36.69 43.42
N ILE A 964 -22.14 -35.66 44.27
CA ILE A 964 -21.12 -35.28 45.25
C ILE A 964 -21.66 -35.42 46.68
N TYR A 965 -20.87 -36.01 47.59
CA TYR A 965 -21.15 -36.01 49.03
C TYR A 965 -20.53 -34.78 49.69
N GLN A 966 -21.35 -33.97 50.36
CA GLN A 966 -20.90 -32.79 51.10
C GLN A 966 -21.29 -32.89 52.58
N ILE A 967 -20.38 -32.50 53.48
CA ILE A 967 -20.68 -32.35 54.91
C ILE A 967 -21.54 -31.08 55.06
N ARG A 968 -22.55 -31.10 55.95
CA ARG A 968 -23.60 -30.08 56.09
C ARG A 968 -23.12 -28.66 56.50
N ASP A 969 -21.82 -28.34 56.40
CA ASP A 969 -21.27 -26.99 56.57
C ASP A 969 -19.81 -26.84 56.00
N PHE A 970 -19.37 -27.74 55.10
CA PHE A 970 -17.95 -27.84 54.75
C PHE A 970 -17.66 -27.61 53.26
N ASN A 971 -17.04 -26.47 52.93
CA ASN A 971 -16.70 -26.13 51.53
C ASN A 971 -15.26 -26.45 51.08
N LYS A 972 -14.31 -26.90 51.94
CA LYS A 972 -12.92 -27.20 51.50
C LYS A 972 -12.15 -28.26 52.31
N PHE A 973 -12.51 -29.56 52.26
CA PHE A 973 -11.58 -30.62 52.75
C PHE A 973 -11.26 -31.77 51.79
N PHE A 974 -11.98 -31.98 50.69
CA PHE A 974 -11.76 -33.16 49.84
C PHE A 974 -10.76 -32.99 48.68
N LYS A 975 -9.76 -32.10 48.83
CA LYS A 975 -8.63 -32.02 47.88
C LYS A 975 -7.33 -32.67 48.40
N ILE A 976 -7.27 -33.11 49.67
CA ILE A 976 -6.04 -33.69 50.26
C ILE A 976 -6.13 -35.22 50.46
N ILE A 977 -7.29 -35.87 50.29
CA ILE A 977 -7.43 -37.34 50.43
C ILE A 977 -7.53 -38.07 49.07
N LYS A 978 -7.36 -37.37 47.93
CA LYS A 978 -7.30 -38.03 46.60
C LYS A 978 -5.93 -38.65 46.27
N THR A 979 -4.90 -38.42 47.08
CA THR A 979 -3.54 -38.96 46.88
C THR A 979 -3.17 -40.15 47.79
N LYS A 980 -4.05 -40.64 48.68
CA LYS A 980 -3.81 -41.86 49.50
C LYS A 980 -4.97 -42.86 49.48
N ARG A 981 -5.70 -42.95 48.36
CA ARG A 981 -6.87 -43.83 48.20
C ARG A 981 -6.54 -45.22 47.62
N LYS A 982 -5.44 -45.84 48.08
CA LYS A 982 -5.15 -47.25 47.78
C LYS A 982 -5.08 -48.21 48.98
N ASN A 983 -4.98 -47.74 50.24
CA ASN A 983 -4.71 -48.64 51.39
C ASN A 983 -5.73 -48.61 52.55
N LYS A 984 -7.01 -48.25 52.34
CA LYS A 984 -8.00 -48.25 53.45
C LYS A 984 -9.36 -48.81 53.07
N LEU A 985 -9.38 -49.92 52.33
CA LEU A 985 -10.58 -50.70 52.05
C LEU A 985 -10.86 -51.79 53.11
N HIS A 986 -10.10 -51.84 54.21
CA HIS A 986 -10.16 -52.94 55.18
C HIS A 986 -10.99 -52.68 56.46
N PHE A 987 -11.54 -51.47 56.67
CA PHE A 987 -12.18 -51.11 57.95
C PHE A 987 -13.72 -50.94 57.90
N VAL A 988 -14.34 -51.05 56.72
CA VAL A 988 -15.81 -50.91 56.56
C VAL A 988 -16.50 -52.26 56.27
N GLN A 989 -15.75 -53.36 56.25
CA GLN A 989 -16.30 -54.72 56.10
C GLN A 989 -16.45 -55.50 57.42
N GLN A 990 -16.21 -54.89 58.59
CA GLN A 990 -16.39 -55.53 59.91
C GLN A 990 -17.58 -54.98 60.72
N LEU A 991 -18.43 -54.14 60.13
CA LEU A 991 -19.72 -53.73 60.73
C LEU A 991 -20.86 -53.92 59.71
N LYS A 992 -20.97 -55.14 59.21
CA LYS A 992 -22.20 -55.71 58.63
C LYS A 992 -22.46 -57.04 59.30
#